data_AF-A0A3E2VYY7-F1
#
_entry.id   AF-A0A3E2VYY7-F1
#
_cell.length_a   1.000
_cell.length_b   1.000
_cell.length_c   1.000
_cell.angle_alpha   90.00
_cell.angle_beta   90.00
_cell.angle_gamma   90.00
#
_symmetry.space_group_name_H-M   'P 1'
#
loop_
_entity.id
_entity.type
_entity.pdbx_description
1 polymer ?
#
loop_
_entity_poly.entity_id
_entity_poly.type
_entity_poly.pdbx_seq_one_letter_code
_entity_poly.pdbx_strand_id
1 'polypeptide(L)'
;MLKLKQINKEYKTGELVQHALNNVSLNLRDNEFVAILGPSGSGKTTLLNIIGGLDRYDSGDLVINGISTKKYTDRDWDSYRNHTIGFVFQSYNLIPHQTVLGNVELALTISGVSKAERRRRAAAALEQVGLGNQLHKHPGEMSGGQMQRVAIARALVNNPDILLADEPTGALDSETSIQVMELLKEVARDRLVVMVTHNPELAERYATRIVKLKDGVIRSDTMPYEPEDEAAAVAPVHRNMGHSSMSLLTSLSLSFNNLLTKKARTLLTAFAGSIGIIGIALILSLSNGVSRYISNMEKSTLAAYPLQISSTGVDLASMMDPDTYTSVSSGSSSAPEGMVTVRQLLSQLNIGAASNDLRSLKAYLDSDACTIRDNATVEYTYTPDPLIYRQNPDGTVQKLNPDTTFSDIASENASVTSLMTSMASPYVFCEMAETPALYEDQYDVKAGRWPEKYNELVLTLNADGSVSDYALYAMGLRDQAELDKILQQYAQNQKIDLPTDYGTYTYDDFLGMTFKLVNKADCYVYDTEHNIWLSKLNDEAYMQQLVADSEELTIVGIVQPKADATSAILHSGLDYLHDLTYHVIDQAANSEIVRQQLADPDINVLTGEPFDAASNNMLDIASLFSVDTDALKDAFQFDTSALHFDLDGAFDLTDDSFDLATLIDPSSFKLDLSGLPLPDMEMDMSELFDGVELNISQDGLQTLMKKIMNGYKRYLISNGLLNLDKIGFSSYMQTEAFQTLLAESMGDLLDTSGLEEQFAGTLQQNLQTVMETYSVQLGEALQTQLTAALQEQMGPAIQKLAGQLEQKIAQAIQSNIAQLSTQVESALKIDPAVFQQAIQINMTGSDLTEMIKSTLLSSASSYEKILDDIGYVDYAKPDAIYIYPNSFDTKAQVVNELDAYNAAMRQQGEEDKVIHYTDMVGTLMNSVTEIVGMVSNVLVAFVAISLVVSSIMIGVITYISVLERRKEIGILRAIGASKHNVSQVFNAETFIIGLCSGVMGVVLCLLLLIPGNMLIHHIAGDVNVVASLPPQAALILIVLATLLTMLGGLIPARSAAKSNPVKALRSE
;
A
#
# COMPACT_ATOMS: atom_id res chain seq x y z
N MET A 1 -3.88 43.91 64.47
CA MET A 1 -3.71 42.95 63.36
C MET A 1 -4.42 43.38 62.06
N LEU A 2 -5.72 43.72 62.09
CA LEU A 2 -6.52 43.91 60.88
C LEU A 2 -7.27 45.26 60.88
N LYS A 3 -7.10 46.06 59.82
CA LYS A 3 -7.73 47.39 59.66
C LYS A 3 -8.48 47.49 58.31
N LEU A 4 -9.76 47.82 58.35
CA LEU A 4 -10.59 48.11 57.18
C LEU A 4 -10.78 49.63 57.07
N LYS A 5 -10.40 50.21 55.92
CA LYS A 5 -10.56 51.64 55.63
C LYS A 5 -11.53 51.82 54.47
N GLN A 6 -12.73 52.33 54.76
CA GLN A 6 -13.71 52.76 53.76
C GLN A 6 -14.03 51.71 52.69
N ILE A 7 -14.21 50.45 53.10
CA ILE A 7 -14.44 49.32 52.21
C ILE A 7 -15.83 49.44 51.55
N ASN A 8 -15.85 49.40 50.22
CA ASN A 8 -17.07 49.28 49.42
C ASN A 8 -17.06 47.99 48.61
N LYS A 9 -18.24 47.37 48.51
CA LYS A 9 -18.46 46.19 47.66
C LYS A 9 -19.81 46.24 46.98
N GLU A 10 -19.79 46.08 45.67
CA GLU A 10 -20.93 46.02 44.77
C GLU A 10 -20.96 44.66 44.06
N TYR A 11 -22.16 44.10 43.93
CA TYR A 11 -22.42 42.97 43.05
C TYR A 11 -23.29 43.42 41.88
N LYS A 12 -22.83 43.12 40.66
CA LYS A 12 -23.53 43.44 39.42
C LYS A 12 -24.17 42.17 38.84
N THR A 13 -25.48 42.20 38.64
CA THR A 13 -26.26 41.11 38.04
C THR A 13 -27.12 41.68 36.92
N GLY A 14 -26.68 41.50 35.66
CA GLY A 14 -27.28 42.21 34.53
C GLY A 14 -27.11 43.72 34.69
N GLU A 15 -28.21 44.47 34.66
CA GLU A 15 -28.24 45.92 34.91
C GLU A 15 -28.35 46.29 36.40
N LEU A 16 -28.67 45.34 37.29
CA LEU A 16 -28.86 45.60 38.71
C LEU A 16 -27.51 45.69 39.44
N VAL A 17 -27.23 46.83 40.07
CA VAL A 17 -26.08 47.04 40.96
C VAL A 17 -26.56 47.03 42.41
N GLN A 18 -26.08 46.07 43.21
CA GLN A 18 -26.40 45.98 44.63
C GLN A 18 -25.16 46.31 45.47
N HIS A 19 -25.24 47.39 46.26
CA HIS A 19 -24.20 47.74 47.24
C HIS A 19 -24.31 46.82 48.46
N ALA A 20 -23.43 45.83 48.54
CA ALA A 20 -23.36 44.90 49.66
C ALA A 20 -22.61 45.48 50.86
N LEU A 21 -21.61 46.35 50.63
CA LEU A 21 -20.92 47.12 51.65
C LEU A 21 -20.74 48.55 51.18
N ASN A 22 -21.03 49.51 52.06
CA ASN A 22 -20.99 50.93 51.77
C ASN A 22 -20.16 51.65 52.84
N ASN A 23 -18.94 52.02 52.46
CA ASN A 23 -17.98 52.80 53.24
C ASN A 23 -17.67 52.22 54.65
N VAL A 24 -17.47 50.90 54.72
CA VAL A 24 -17.27 50.20 55.99
C VAL A 24 -15.83 50.39 56.50
N SER A 25 -15.68 50.95 57.70
CA SER A 25 -14.40 51.08 58.39
C SER A 25 -14.44 50.39 59.75
N LEU A 26 -13.48 49.52 60.04
CA LEU A 26 -13.45 48.69 61.25
C LEU A 26 -12.02 48.24 61.56
N ASN A 27 -11.59 48.36 62.82
CA ASN A 27 -10.30 47.84 63.29
C ASN A 27 -10.52 46.73 64.32
N LEU A 28 -9.74 45.65 64.20
CA LEU A 28 -9.82 44.46 65.05
C LEU A 28 -8.49 44.24 65.80
N ARG A 29 -8.61 43.87 67.08
CA ARG A 29 -7.49 43.52 67.97
C ARG A 29 -6.93 42.14 67.61
N ASP A 30 -5.78 41.80 68.20
CA ASP A 30 -5.08 40.55 67.88
C ASP A 30 -5.77 39.34 68.53
N ASN A 31 -6.27 39.50 69.77
CA ASN A 31 -7.00 38.47 70.51
C ASN A 31 -8.34 39.05 70.98
N GLU A 32 -9.43 38.70 70.31
CA GLU A 32 -10.77 39.21 70.61
C GLU A 32 -11.84 38.27 70.02
N PHE A 33 -12.99 38.14 70.69
CA PHE A 33 -14.15 37.47 70.12
C PHE A 33 -15.17 38.52 69.64
N VAL A 34 -15.16 38.79 68.33
CA VAL A 34 -16.02 39.78 67.69
C VAL A 34 -17.23 39.12 67.04
N ALA A 35 -18.43 39.57 67.39
CA ALA A 35 -19.68 39.19 66.73
C ALA A 35 -20.20 40.31 65.83
N ILE A 36 -20.29 40.04 64.53
CA ILE A 36 -20.94 40.92 63.54
C ILE A 36 -22.41 40.53 63.46
N LEU A 37 -23.27 41.35 64.06
CA LEU A 37 -24.71 41.11 64.22
C LEU A 37 -25.52 41.91 63.19
N GLY A 38 -26.55 41.32 62.58
CA GLY A 38 -27.46 42.05 61.70
C GLY A 38 -28.44 41.15 60.95
N PRO A 39 -29.48 41.73 60.32
CA PRO A 39 -30.48 40.96 59.58
C PRO A 39 -29.89 40.28 58.33
N SER A 40 -30.58 39.28 57.78
CA SER A 40 -30.19 38.64 56.51
C SER A 40 -30.07 39.67 55.39
N GLY A 41 -29.07 39.53 54.53
CA GLY A 41 -28.80 40.48 53.45
C GLY A 41 -28.10 41.79 53.85
N SER A 42 -27.76 42.01 55.12
CA SER A 42 -27.12 43.27 55.55
C SER A 42 -25.65 43.45 55.16
N GLY A 43 -25.04 42.48 54.46
CA GLY A 43 -23.64 42.50 54.03
C GLY A 43 -22.66 41.74 54.92
N LYS A 44 -23.11 41.07 55.98
CA LYS A 44 -22.23 40.42 56.99
C LYS A 44 -21.28 39.38 56.39
N THR A 45 -21.82 38.42 55.64
CA THR A 45 -21.03 37.39 54.96
C THR A 45 -20.10 38.00 53.91
N THR A 46 -20.52 39.07 53.23
CA THR A 46 -19.66 39.81 52.28
C THR A 46 -18.47 40.42 53.00
N LEU A 47 -18.70 41.05 54.15
CA LEU A 47 -17.65 41.60 55.00
C LEU A 47 -16.68 40.51 55.47
N LEU A 48 -17.21 39.39 55.94
CA LEU A 48 -16.42 38.24 56.37
C LEU A 48 -15.57 37.65 55.24
N ASN A 49 -16.14 37.52 54.04
CA ASN A 49 -15.43 37.02 52.85
C ASN A 49 -14.29 37.95 52.41
N ILE A 50 -14.45 39.26 52.56
CA ILE A 50 -13.38 40.23 52.27
C ILE A 50 -12.27 40.15 53.32
N ILE A 51 -12.62 40.06 54.61
CA ILE A 51 -11.65 39.88 55.70
C ILE A 51 -10.85 38.58 55.49
N GLY A 52 -11.53 37.50 55.09
CA GLY A 52 -10.92 36.20 54.82
C GLY A 52 -10.20 36.09 53.48
N GLY A 53 -10.19 37.13 52.64
CA GLY A 53 -9.55 37.09 51.33
C GLY A 53 -10.18 36.11 50.33
N LEU A 54 -11.46 35.77 50.54
CA LEU A 54 -12.27 34.96 49.62
C LEU A 54 -12.90 35.83 48.52
N ASP A 55 -13.22 37.09 48.83
CA ASP A 55 -13.67 38.09 47.86
C ASP A 55 -12.79 39.34 47.92
N ARG A 56 -12.85 40.17 46.87
CA ARG A 56 -12.15 41.46 46.81
C ARG A 56 -13.15 42.59 46.97
N TYR A 57 -12.75 43.65 47.69
CA TYR A 57 -13.47 44.92 47.71
C TYR A 57 -13.26 45.69 46.40
N ASP A 58 -14.18 46.59 46.07
CA ASP A 58 -14.10 47.39 44.84
C ASP A 58 -13.41 48.75 45.09
N SER A 59 -13.59 49.34 46.28
CA SER A 59 -12.86 50.53 46.72
C SER A 59 -12.61 50.52 48.24
N GLY A 60 -11.71 51.40 48.72
CA GLY A 60 -11.20 51.39 50.10
C GLY A 60 -9.82 50.73 50.21
N ASP A 61 -9.44 50.31 51.41
CA ASP A 61 -8.22 49.53 51.66
C ASP A 61 -8.36 48.58 52.86
N LEU A 62 -7.88 47.35 52.71
CA LEU A 62 -7.74 46.38 53.81
C LEU A 62 -6.25 46.26 54.15
N VAL A 63 -5.90 46.50 55.41
CA VAL A 63 -4.52 46.44 55.91
C VAL A 63 -4.40 45.27 56.88
N ILE A 64 -3.51 44.33 56.57
CA ILE A 64 -3.24 43.12 57.37
C ILE A 64 -1.80 43.20 57.85
N ASN A 65 -1.57 43.11 59.15
CA ASN A 65 -0.24 43.19 59.78
C ASN A 65 0.57 44.44 59.33
N GLY A 66 -0.13 45.57 59.15
CA GLY A 66 0.47 46.83 58.71
C GLY A 66 0.72 46.95 57.20
N ILE A 67 0.40 45.92 56.40
CA ILE A 67 0.60 45.93 54.95
C ILE A 67 -0.74 46.09 54.24
N SER A 68 -0.84 47.07 53.33
CA SER A 68 -2.00 47.25 52.45
C SER A 68 -2.13 46.07 51.48
N THR A 69 -3.31 45.49 51.42
CA THR A 69 -3.63 44.36 50.54
C THR A 69 -3.74 44.75 49.06
N LYS A 70 -3.72 46.05 48.72
CA LYS A 70 -3.54 46.51 47.33
C LYS A 70 -2.21 46.04 46.74
N LYS A 71 -1.20 45.80 47.58
CA LYS A 71 0.12 45.29 47.16
C LYS A 71 0.20 43.77 47.10
N TYR A 72 -0.84 43.05 47.55
CA TYR A 72 -0.82 41.59 47.59
C TYR A 72 -1.01 40.98 46.20
N THR A 73 -0.11 40.09 45.82
CA THR A 73 -0.24 39.19 44.68
C THR A 73 -1.20 38.04 44.99
N ASP A 74 -1.64 37.30 43.96
CA ASP A 74 -2.46 36.09 44.18
C ASP A 74 -1.80 35.09 45.15
N ARG A 75 -0.47 34.96 45.10
CA ARG A 75 0.29 34.09 46.01
C ARG A 75 0.22 34.56 47.46
N ASP A 76 0.25 35.87 47.69
CA ASP A 76 0.14 36.45 49.04
C ASP A 76 -1.25 36.18 49.63
N TRP A 77 -2.31 36.27 48.81
CA TRP A 77 -3.65 35.88 49.23
C TRP A 77 -3.83 34.39 49.46
N ASP A 78 -3.21 33.55 48.62
CA ASP A 78 -3.22 32.10 48.81
C ASP A 78 -2.50 31.74 50.14
N SER A 79 -1.38 32.39 50.44
CA SER A 79 -0.65 32.20 51.70
C SER A 79 -1.41 32.71 52.92
N TYR A 80 -1.99 33.92 52.84
CA TYR A 80 -2.84 34.49 53.87
C TYR A 80 -4.01 33.56 54.23
N ARG A 81 -4.69 32.99 53.23
CA ARG A 81 -5.77 32.04 53.45
C ARG A 81 -5.32 30.70 54.06
N ASN A 82 -4.09 30.28 53.80
CA ASN A 82 -3.61 28.99 54.26
C ASN A 82 -3.03 29.02 55.68
N HIS A 83 -2.34 30.11 56.04
CA HIS A 83 -1.57 30.19 57.29
C HIS A 83 -2.14 31.18 58.31
N THR A 84 -2.85 32.23 57.87
CA THR A 84 -3.37 33.27 58.77
C THR A 84 -4.86 33.14 59.03
N ILE A 85 -5.63 32.66 58.05
CA ILE A 85 -7.08 32.48 58.15
C ILE A 85 -7.46 31.01 58.38
N GLY A 86 -8.26 30.75 59.40
CA GLY A 86 -9.13 29.58 59.48
C GLY A 86 -10.56 29.99 59.13
N PHE A 87 -11.22 29.27 58.23
CA PHE A 87 -12.60 29.61 57.82
C PHE A 87 -13.57 28.48 58.16
N VAL A 88 -14.62 28.81 58.90
CA VAL A 88 -15.74 27.94 59.25
C VAL A 88 -16.97 28.44 58.49
N PHE A 89 -17.44 27.63 57.54
CA PHE A 89 -18.58 27.96 56.68
C PHE A 89 -19.91 27.52 57.29
N GLN A 90 -20.98 28.25 56.97
CA GLN A 90 -22.35 27.91 57.39
C GLN A 90 -22.79 26.50 56.99
N SER A 91 -22.51 26.08 55.75
CA SER A 91 -22.89 24.75 55.22
C SER A 91 -21.80 23.68 55.37
N TYR A 92 -20.85 23.83 56.31
CA TYR A 92 -19.69 22.94 56.57
C TYR A 92 -18.65 22.88 55.44
N ASN A 93 -19.10 22.76 54.19
CA ASN A 93 -18.34 22.65 52.95
C ASN A 93 -17.25 21.57 53.03
N LEU A 94 -17.62 20.36 53.47
CA LEU A 94 -16.74 19.18 53.48
C LEU A 94 -16.83 18.45 52.13
N ILE A 95 -15.72 17.82 51.70
CA ILE A 95 -15.66 16.99 50.49
C ILE A 95 -16.29 15.63 50.78
N PRO A 96 -17.44 15.26 50.15
CA PRO A 96 -18.24 14.10 50.56
C PRO A 96 -17.54 12.74 50.42
N HIS A 97 -16.73 12.55 49.37
CA HIS A 97 -16.06 11.28 49.09
C HIS A 97 -14.74 11.10 49.86
N GLN A 98 -14.32 12.10 50.65
CA GLN A 98 -13.16 11.98 51.53
C GLN A 98 -13.59 11.60 52.95
N THR A 99 -12.69 10.96 53.69
CA THR A 99 -12.91 10.69 55.11
C THR A 99 -12.84 12.00 55.91
N VAL A 100 -13.30 11.95 57.16
CA VAL A 100 -13.18 13.04 58.13
C VAL A 100 -11.73 13.46 58.31
N LEU A 101 -10.82 12.48 58.47
CA LEU A 101 -9.39 12.72 58.50
C LEU A 101 -8.87 13.38 57.22
N GLY A 102 -9.28 12.88 56.05
CA GLY A 102 -8.89 13.45 54.75
C GLY A 102 -9.28 14.92 54.62
N ASN A 103 -10.51 15.27 55.00
CA ASN A 103 -11.02 16.64 54.96
C ASN A 103 -10.18 17.63 55.80
N VAL A 104 -9.63 17.18 56.93
CA VAL A 104 -8.73 17.99 57.79
C VAL A 104 -7.30 18.00 57.23
N GLU A 105 -6.82 16.86 56.71
CA GLU A 105 -5.49 16.76 56.07
C GLU A 105 -5.32 17.65 54.84
N LEU A 106 -6.40 18.00 54.13
CA LEU A 106 -6.36 18.86 52.94
C LEU A 106 -5.68 20.21 53.21
N ALA A 107 -5.95 20.82 54.36
CA ALA A 107 -5.36 22.12 54.72
C ALA A 107 -3.83 22.03 54.84
N LEU A 108 -3.35 20.98 55.53
CA LEU A 108 -1.92 20.69 55.69
C LEU A 108 -1.26 20.24 54.39
N THR A 109 -2.04 19.63 53.49
CA THR A 109 -1.57 19.17 52.18
C THR A 109 -1.19 20.35 51.30
N ILE A 110 -1.95 21.44 51.39
CA ILE A 110 -1.68 22.69 50.69
C ILE A 110 -0.49 23.43 51.31
N SER A 111 -0.26 23.28 52.62
CA SER A 111 0.90 23.82 53.36
C SER A 111 2.20 23.04 53.14
N GLY A 112 2.22 22.01 52.29
CA GLY A 112 3.44 21.23 51.98
C GLY A 112 3.92 20.30 53.09
N VAL A 113 3.10 20.03 54.12
CA VAL A 113 3.46 19.14 55.23
C VAL A 113 3.56 17.68 54.75
N SER A 114 4.52 16.91 55.26
CA SER A 114 4.75 15.52 54.86
C SER A 114 3.58 14.62 55.26
N LYS A 115 3.28 13.56 54.49
CA LYS A 115 2.10 12.70 54.69
C LYS A 115 1.96 12.17 56.12
N ALA A 116 3.06 11.70 56.73
CA ALA A 116 3.05 11.19 58.09
C ALA A 116 2.70 12.28 59.12
N GLU A 117 3.31 13.46 58.97
CA GLU A 117 3.05 14.60 59.85
C GLU A 117 1.63 15.16 59.67
N ARG A 118 1.12 15.17 58.42
CA ARG A 118 -0.25 15.59 58.12
C ARG A 118 -1.27 14.76 58.87
N ARG A 119 -1.12 13.44 58.79
CA ARG A 119 -2.01 12.49 59.45
C ARG A 119 -1.98 12.65 60.97
N ARG A 120 -0.79 12.81 61.55
CA ARG A 120 -0.62 13.05 63.00
C ARG A 120 -1.33 14.34 63.44
N ARG A 121 -1.07 15.46 62.77
CA ARG A 121 -1.67 16.76 63.12
C ARG A 121 -3.18 16.80 62.90
N ALA A 122 -3.66 16.23 61.80
CA ALA A 122 -5.08 16.17 61.50
C ALA A 122 -5.84 15.29 62.52
N ALA A 123 -5.26 14.15 62.93
CA ALA A 123 -5.82 13.32 63.99
C ALA A 123 -5.86 14.06 65.33
N ALA A 124 -4.80 14.76 65.71
CA ALA A 124 -4.75 15.56 66.94
C ALA A 124 -5.78 16.71 66.93
N ALA A 125 -5.96 17.41 65.81
CA ALA A 125 -6.97 18.46 65.67
C ALA A 125 -8.39 17.88 65.76
N LEU A 126 -8.64 16.68 65.22
CA LEU A 126 -9.91 15.99 65.36
C LEU A 126 -10.16 15.50 66.80
N GLU A 127 -9.12 15.13 67.53
CA GLU A 127 -9.20 14.77 68.94
C GLU A 127 -9.55 15.98 69.82
N GLN A 128 -8.96 17.15 69.56
CA GLN A 128 -9.27 18.41 70.26
C GLN A 128 -10.74 18.84 70.14
N VAL A 129 -11.40 18.48 69.04
CA VAL A 129 -12.84 18.73 68.84
C VAL A 129 -13.73 17.53 69.22
N GLY A 130 -13.18 16.50 69.88
CA GLY A 130 -13.93 15.34 70.37
C GLY A 130 -14.32 14.30 69.31
N LEU A 131 -13.60 14.23 68.18
CA LEU A 131 -13.86 13.33 67.05
C LEU A 131 -12.74 12.30 66.80
N GLY A 132 -11.86 12.06 67.77
CA GLY A 132 -10.71 11.14 67.63
C GLY A 132 -11.07 9.70 67.24
N ASN A 133 -12.27 9.22 67.58
CA ASN A 133 -12.73 7.86 67.23
C ASN A 133 -13.46 7.78 65.87
N GLN A 134 -13.59 8.90 65.14
CA GLN A 134 -14.41 8.98 63.92
C GLN A 134 -13.59 9.30 62.65
N LEU A 135 -12.26 9.12 62.70
CA LEU A 135 -11.32 9.52 61.64
C LEU A 135 -11.65 8.95 60.25
N HIS A 136 -12.18 7.74 60.20
CA HIS A 136 -12.42 6.99 58.96
C HIS A 136 -13.83 7.15 58.40
N LYS A 137 -14.74 7.81 59.13
CA LYS A 137 -16.09 8.08 58.63
C LYS A 137 -16.06 9.05 57.45
N HIS A 138 -17.10 9.01 56.65
CA HIS A 138 -17.40 10.00 55.63
C HIS A 138 -18.40 11.05 56.14
N PRO A 139 -18.43 12.28 55.59
CA PRO A 139 -19.38 13.33 55.97
C PRO A 139 -20.85 12.87 55.97
N GLY A 140 -21.24 11.99 55.04
CA GLY A 140 -22.60 11.45 54.99
C GLY A 140 -23.00 10.54 56.17
N GLU A 141 -22.03 10.12 57.00
CA GLU A 141 -22.23 9.24 58.16
C GLU A 141 -22.20 9.99 59.50
N MET A 142 -22.23 11.33 59.46
CA MET A 142 -22.08 12.21 60.61
C MET A 142 -23.29 13.11 60.84
N SER A 143 -23.54 13.48 62.09
CA SER A 143 -24.54 14.52 62.40
C SER A 143 -24.07 15.91 61.97
N GLY A 144 -25.00 16.86 61.80
CA GLY A 144 -24.67 18.26 61.47
C GLY A 144 -23.67 18.88 62.46
N GLY A 145 -23.83 18.58 63.75
CA GLY A 145 -22.89 18.99 64.80
C GLY A 145 -21.49 18.39 64.66
N GLN A 146 -21.41 17.13 64.28
CA GLN A 146 -20.13 16.47 64.01
C GLN A 146 -19.46 17.06 62.76
N MET A 147 -20.22 17.31 61.68
CA MET A 147 -19.71 17.97 60.48
C MET A 147 -19.17 19.37 60.78
N GLN A 148 -19.86 20.16 61.62
CA GLN A 148 -19.37 21.47 62.04
C GLN A 148 -18.04 21.38 62.80
N ARG A 149 -17.91 20.41 63.72
CA ARG A 149 -16.67 20.19 64.46
C ARG A 149 -15.52 19.76 63.54
N VAL A 150 -15.78 18.97 62.51
CA VAL A 150 -14.77 18.67 61.48
C VAL A 150 -14.37 19.93 60.70
N ALA A 151 -15.33 20.79 60.34
CA ALA A 151 -15.03 22.06 59.69
C ALA A 151 -14.18 22.98 60.57
N ILE A 152 -14.43 23.01 61.89
CA ILE A 152 -13.63 23.74 62.88
C ILE A 152 -12.23 23.12 62.99
N ALA A 153 -12.10 21.80 63.12
CA ALA A 153 -10.80 21.13 63.14
C ALA A 153 -9.97 21.44 61.88
N ARG A 154 -10.60 21.42 60.69
CA ARG A 154 -9.97 21.82 59.43
C ARG A 154 -9.52 23.28 59.45
N ALA A 155 -10.30 24.18 60.04
CA ALA A 155 -9.94 25.59 60.15
C ALA A 155 -8.76 25.81 61.11
N LEU A 156 -8.66 25.01 62.19
CA LEU A 156 -7.66 25.16 63.23
C LEU A 156 -6.34 24.42 62.97
N VAL A 157 -6.33 23.41 62.09
CA VAL A 157 -5.20 22.50 61.93
C VAL A 157 -3.87 23.19 61.54
N ASN A 158 -3.95 24.32 60.83
CA ASN A 158 -2.79 25.14 60.45
C ASN A 158 -2.37 26.15 61.52
N ASN A 159 -3.04 26.17 62.68
CA ASN A 159 -2.88 27.14 63.74
C ASN A 159 -2.97 28.60 63.24
N PRO A 160 -4.13 29.01 62.69
CA PRO A 160 -4.29 30.36 62.13
C PRO A 160 -4.33 31.44 63.22
N ASP A 161 -3.92 32.66 62.86
CA ASP A 161 -4.03 33.87 63.72
C ASP A 161 -5.46 34.43 63.76
N ILE A 162 -6.28 34.12 62.76
CA ILE A 162 -7.65 34.61 62.61
C ILE A 162 -8.58 33.44 62.31
N LEU A 163 -9.62 33.26 63.11
CA LEU A 163 -10.71 32.34 62.83
C LEU A 163 -11.96 33.12 62.41
N LEU A 164 -12.44 32.86 61.20
CA LEU A 164 -13.65 33.45 60.65
C LEU A 164 -14.77 32.41 60.67
N ALA A 165 -15.90 32.75 61.27
CA ALA A 165 -17.04 31.85 61.42
C ALA A 165 -18.32 32.48 60.86
N ASP A 166 -18.83 31.93 59.76
CA ASP A 166 -20.08 32.38 59.14
C ASP A 166 -21.25 31.55 59.67
N GLU A 167 -22.06 32.13 60.55
CA GLU A 167 -23.21 31.49 61.20
C GLU A 167 -22.93 30.07 61.74
N PRO A 168 -21.95 29.91 62.64
CA PRO A 168 -21.43 28.59 63.02
C PRO A 168 -22.42 27.67 63.75
N THR A 169 -23.57 28.19 64.16
CA THR A 169 -24.63 27.46 64.87
C THR A 169 -25.95 27.39 64.10
N GLY A 170 -26.04 28.00 62.89
CA GLY A 170 -27.32 28.18 62.19
C GLY A 170 -28.01 26.89 61.75
N ALA A 171 -27.27 25.79 61.65
CA ALA A 171 -27.76 24.48 61.22
C ALA A 171 -27.68 23.41 62.34
N LEU A 172 -27.59 23.83 63.61
CA LEU A 172 -27.37 22.94 64.76
C LEU A 172 -28.52 23.01 65.77
N ASP A 173 -28.71 21.94 66.53
CA ASP A 173 -29.58 21.93 67.71
C ASP A 173 -28.97 22.77 68.86
N SER A 174 -29.78 23.10 69.86
CA SER A 174 -29.39 23.99 70.96
C SER A 174 -28.22 23.44 71.80
N GLU A 175 -28.17 22.14 72.07
CA GLU A 175 -27.09 21.53 72.88
C GLU A 175 -25.77 21.54 72.12
N THR A 176 -25.79 21.15 70.85
CA THR A 176 -24.63 21.18 69.98
C THR A 176 -24.14 22.61 69.73
N SER A 177 -25.07 23.57 69.59
CA SER A 177 -24.73 24.99 69.43
C SER A 177 -23.91 25.52 70.60
N ILE A 178 -24.25 25.15 71.84
CA ILE A 178 -23.48 25.52 73.04
C ILE A 178 -22.07 24.94 72.97
N GLN A 179 -21.92 23.67 72.59
CA GLN A 179 -20.60 23.02 72.49
C GLN A 179 -19.69 23.73 71.47
N VAL A 180 -20.23 24.11 70.31
CA VAL A 180 -19.49 24.85 69.28
C VAL A 180 -19.11 26.26 69.77
N MET A 181 -20.01 26.96 70.44
CA MET A 181 -19.75 28.31 70.96
C MET A 181 -18.70 28.32 72.07
N GLU A 182 -18.70 27.32 72.97
CA GLU A 182 -17.66 27.21 74.01
C GLU A 182 -16.29 26.91 73.38
N LEU A 183 -16.25 26.08 72.33
CA LEU A 183 -15.02 25.83 71.57
C LEU A 183 -14.49 27.12 70.90
N LEU A 184 -15.35 27.90 70.23
CA LEU A 184 -14.95 29.17 69.63
C LEU A 184 -14.47 30.20 70.66
N LYS A 185 -15.10 30.23 71.84
CA LYS A 185 -14.69 31.09 72.96
C LYS A 185 -13.33 30.70 73.52
N GLU A 186 -13.05 29.40 73.64
CA GLU A 186 -11.73 28.91 74.06
C GLU A 186 -10.66 29.30 73.04
N VAL A 187 -10.95 29.13 71.75
CA VAL A 187 -10.06 29.55 70.65
C VAL A 187 -9.82 31.07 70.69
N ALA A 188 -10.81 31.90 71.04
CA ALA A 188 -10.64 33.35 71.08
C ALA A 188 -9.68 33.87 72.18
N ARG A 189 -9.19 33.01 73.08
CA ARG A 189 -8.24 33.41 74.13
C ARG A 189 -6.86 33.76 73.58
N ASP A 190 -6.43 33.08 72.51
CA ASP A 190 -5.08 33.19 71.97
C ASP A 190 -5.02 33.75 70.53
N ARG A 191 -6.17 34.04 69.91
CA ARG A 191 -6.27 34.56 68.54
C ARG A 191 -7.56 35.34 68.29
N LEU A 192 -7.68 35.99 67.13
CA LEU A 192 -8.87 36.74 66.75
C LEU A 192 -9.96 35.78 66.22
N VAL A 193 -11.15 35.82 66.82
CA VAL A 193 -12.34 35.13 66.30
C VAL A 193 -13.37 36.15 65.84
N VAL A 194 -13.71 36.12 64.55
CA VAL A 194 -14.78 36.95 63.96
C VAL A 194 -15.94 36.05 63.56
N MET A 195 -17.03 36.14 64.31
CA MET A 195 -18.26 35.42 64.03
C MET A 195 -19.29 36.35 63.41
N VAL A 196 -19.93 35.90 62.34
CA VAL A 196 -21.16 36.51 61.82
C VAL A 196 -22.35 35.73 62.35
N THR A 197 -23.35 36.44 62.87
CA THR A 197 -24.61 35.80 63.32
C THR A 197 -25.80 36.74 63.16
N HIS A 198 -26.99 36.18 63.05
CA HIS A 198 -28.25 36.91 63.18
C HIS A 198 -28.91 36.69 64.55
N ASN A 199 -28.34 35.84 65.42
CA ASN A 199 -28.86 35.55 66.75
C ASN A 199 -28.22 36.50 67.80
N PRO A 200 -28.99 37.44 68.39
CA PRO A 200 -28.47 38.38 69.39
C PRO A 200 -28.04 37.68 70.69
N GLU A 201 -28.77 36.66 71.14
CA GLU A 201 -28.50 35.98 72.42
C GLU A 201 -27.11 35.31 72.40
N LEU A 202 -26.75 34.68 71.28
CA LEU A 202 -25.43 34.06 71.11
C LEU A 202 -24.32 35.12 71.04
N ALA A 203 -24.57 36.26 70.39
CA ALA A 203 -23.61 37.35 70.33
C ALA A 203 -23.37 37.96 71.73
N GLU A 204 -24.44 38.23 72.49
CA GLU A 204 -24.35 38.83 73.83
C GLU A 204 -23.73 37.90 74.87
N ARG A 205 -23.96 36.58 74.75
CA ARG A 205 -23.45 35.62 75.73
C ARG A 205 -21.97 35.27 75.56
N TYR A 206 -21.46 35.25 74.33
CA TYR A 206 -20.12 34.72 74.03
C TYR A 206 -19.13 35.74 73.50
N ALA A 207 -19.58 36.78 72.78
CA ALA A 207 -18.67 37.73 72.16
C ALA A 207 -18.20 38.79 73.17
N THR A 208 -16.93 39.19 73.06
CA THR A 208 -16.36 40.30 73.83
C THR A 208 -16.69 41.66 73.21
N ARG A 209 -17.00 41.68 71.91
CA ARG A 209 -17.38 42.90 71.16
C ARG A 209 -18.43 42.56 70.11
N ILE A 210 -19.48 43.36 70.05
CA ILE A 210 -20.56 43.27 69.07
C ILE A 210 -20.52 44.48 68.14
N VAL A 211 -20.53 44.20 66.83
CA VAL A 211 -20.61 45.19 65.74
C VAL A 211 -21.91 44.97 64.98
N LYS A 212 -22.83 45.94 65.01
CA LYS A 212 -24.13 45.83 64.31
C LYS A 212 -24.03 46.37 62.88
N LEU A 213 -24.30 45.53 61.89
CA LEU A 213 -24.27 45.86 60.46
C LEU A 213 -25.67 45.82 59.85
N LYS A 214 -26.09 46.92 59.22
CA LYS A 214 -27.38 47.04 58.53
C LYS A 214 -27.23 47.76 57.20
N ASP A 215 -27.78 47.18 56.13
CA ASP A 215 -27.76 47.73 54.76
C ASP A 215 -26.35 48.12 54.28
N GLY A 216 -25.36 47.27 54.56
CA GLY A 216 -23.97 47.50 54.17
C GLY A 216 -23.21 48.53 55.00
N VAL A 217 -23.79 49.07 56.08
CA VAL A 217 -23.19 50.11 56.94
C VAL A 217 -23.14 49.66 58.40
N ILE A 218 -22.05 49.98 59.10
CA ILE A 218 -21.93 49.75 60.56
C ILE A 218 -22.81 50.77 61.30
N ARG A 219 -23.72 50.29 62.15
CA ARG A 219 -24.67 51.11 62.92
C ARG A 219 -24.23 51.33 64.35
N SER A 220 -23.58 50.35 64.97
CA SER A 220 -23.06 50.46 66.33
C SER A 220 -21.90 49.51 66.55
N ASP A 221 -20.97 49.90 67.41
CA ASP A 221 -19.85 49.09 67.85
C ASP A 221 -19.70 49.27 69.37
N THR A 222 -19.80 48.15 70.10
CA THR A 222 -19.83 48.15 71.57
C THR A 222 -18.48 48.45 72.22
N MET A 223 -17.37 48.15 71.53
CA MET A 223 -16.02 48.37 72.07
C MET A 223 -15.03 48.77 70.97
N PRO A 224 -15.19 49.97 70.37
CA PRO A 224 -14.36 50.43 69.26
C PRO A 224 -12.87 50.34 69.57
N TYR A 225 -12.07 50.13 68.53
CA TYR A 225 -10.61 50.11 68.64
C TYR A 225 -10.02 51.13 67.68
N GLU A 226 -9.36 52.15 68.22
CA GLU A 226 -8.52 53.05 67.45
C GLU A 226 -7.06 52.74 67.80
N PRO A 227 -6.22 52.38 66.80
CA PRO A 227 -4.80 52.20 67.03
C PRO A 227 -4.15 53.54 67.41
N GLU A 228 -3.35 53.60 68.47
CA GLU A 228 -2.52 54.77 68.82
C GLU A 228 -1.53 55.10 67.67
N ASP A 229 -1.19 56.39 67.50
CA ASP A 229 -0.52 57.01 66.35
C ASP A 229 0.66 56.23 65.71
N GLU A 230 0.78 56.35 64.39
CA GLU A 230 1.74 55.67 63.50
C GLU A 230 3.25 55.92 63.79
N ALA A 231 3.60 56.74 64.79
CA ALA A 231 4.98 57.15 65.06
C ALA A 231 5.84 56.13 65.85
N ALA A 232 5.23 55.09 66.44
CA ALA A 232 5.94 54.08 67.24
C ALA A 232 5.84 52.64 66.70
N ALA A 233 5.19 52.43 65.56
CA ALA A 233 5.06 51.10 64.97
C ALA A 233 6.37 50.71 64.27
N VAL A 234 7.03 49.67 64.78
CA VAL A 234 8.12 48.95 64.10
C VAL A 234 7.79 48.79 62.62
N ALA A 235 8.75 49.08 61.74
CA ALA A 235 8.57 49.02 60.29
C ALA A 235 7.83 47.72 59.89
N PRO A 236 6.79 47.78 59.05
CA PRO A 236 6.01 46.60 58.69
C PRO A 236 6.91 45.55 58.06
N VAL A 237 7.25 44.50 58.81
CA VAL A 237 8.05 43.39 58.32
C VAL A 237 7.11 42.42 57.60
N HIS A 238 7.38 42.20 56.31
CA HIS A 238 6.74 41.12 55.56
C HIS A 238 7.21 39.78 56.13
N ARG A 239 6.61 39.32 57.22
CA ARG A 239 6.79 37.94 57.69
C ARG A 239 6.30 37.03 56.57
N ASN A 240 7.21 36.31 55.93
CA ASN A 240 6.87 35.35 54.88
C ASN A 240 5.88 34.36 55.49
N MET A 241 4.59 34.44 55.14
CA MET A 241 3.50 33.68 55.76
C MET A 241 3.54 32.19 55.36
N GLY A 242 4.67 31.67 54.90
CA GLY A 242 4.80 30.34 54.28
C GLY A 242 4.44 30.32 52.80
N HIS A 243 4.82 29.25 52.09
CA HIS A 243 4.48 29.05 50.68
C HIS A 243 3.53 27.87 50.53
N SER A 244 2.41 28.05 49.84
CA SER A 244 1.49 26.97 49.49
C SER A 244 2.08 26.12 48.35
N SER A 245 2.87 25.11 48.70
CA SER A 245 3.43 24.18 47.71
C SER A 245 2.84 22.78 47.87
N MET A 246 2.10 22.34 46.86
CA MET A 246 1.73 20.94 46.71
C MET A 246 2.79 20.27 45.84
N SER A 247 3.31 19.11 46.26
CA SER A 247 4.21 18.30 45.44
C SER A 247 3.45 17.63 44.29
N LEU A 248 4.09 17.48 43.12
CA LEU A 248 3.54 16.78 41.95
C LEU A 248 3.12 15.33 42.26
N LEU A 249 3.86 14.62 43.13
CA LEU A 249 3.47 13.27 43.56
C LEU A 249 2.20 13.29 44.41
N THR A 250 2.00 14.35 45.19
CA THR A 250 0.80 14.53 46.00
C THR A 250 -0.41 14.86 45.12
N SER A 251 -0.25 15.72 44.11
CA SER A 251 -1.32 15.98 43.14
C SER A 251 -1.67 14.72 42.35
N LEU A 252 -0.68 13.92 41.93
CA LEU A 252 -0.90 12.64 41.24
C LEU A 252 -1.69 11.64 42.12
N SER A 253 -1.32 11.50 43.40
CA SER A 253 -2.04 10.62 44.33
C SER A 253 -3.46 11.09 44.60
N LEU A 254 -3.69 12.40 44.73
CA LEU A 254 -5.03 12.97 44.89
C LEU A 254 -5.87 12.70 43.64
N SER A 255 -5.33 12.94 42.45
CA SER A 255 -6.01 12.70 41.18
C SER A 255 -6.33 11.23 40.95
N PHE A 256 -5.40 10.32 41.29
CA PHE A 256 -5.63 8.87 41.20
C PHE A 256 -6.80 8.40 42.08
N ASN A 257 -6.80 8.79 43.36
CA ASN A 257 -7.90 8.45 44.27
C ASN A 257 -9.24 9.02 43.78
N ASN A 258 -9.21 10.21 43.17
CA ASN A 258 -10.42 10.81 42.60
C ASN A 258 -10.92 10.02 41.38
N LEU A 259 -10.05 9.65 40.45
CA LEU A 259 -10.42 8.82 39.28
C LEU A 259 -11.05 7.49 39.71
N LEU A 260 -10.55 6.88 40.79
CA LEU A 260 -11.11 5.64 41.33
C LEU A 260 -12.53 5.79 41.91
N THR A 261 -12.98 7.00 42.25
CA THR A 261 -14.37 7.22 42.70
C THR A 261 -15.39 7.11 41.55
N LYS A 262 -14.95 7.32 40.30
CA LYS A 262 -15.80 7.31 39.09
C LYS A 262 -15.28 6.32 38.04
N LYS A 263 -15.04 5.07 38.48
CA LYS A 263 -14.42 4.00 37.67
C LYS A 263 -15.00 3.85 36.26
N ALA A 264 -16.32 3.82 36.13
CA ALA A 264 -16.99 3.65 34.84
C ALA A 264 -16.70 4.81 33.87
N ARG A 265 -16.78 6.05 34.35
CA ARG A 265 -16.47 7.23 33.55
C ARG A 265 -15.00 7.25 33.16
N THR A 266 -14.10 6.98 34.10
CA THR A 266 -12.65 6.95 33.85
C THR A 266 -12.30 5.88 32.81
N LEU A 267 -12.89 4.69 32.90
CA LEU A 267 -12.71 3.63 31.91
C LEU A 267 -13.20 4.06 30.53
N LEU A 268 -14.40 4.64 30.43
CA LEU A 268 -14.97 5.12 29.17
C LEU A 268 -14.12 6.24 28.54
N THR A 269 -13.58 7.14 29.38
CA THR A 269 -12.69 8.23 28.93
C THR A 269 -11.37 7.69 28.42
N ALA A 270 -10.77 6.74 29.14
CA ALA A 270 -9.56 6.08 28.70
C ALA A 270 -9.79 5.28 27.41
N PHE A 271 -10.95 4.66 27.26
CA PHE A 271 -11.32 3.90 26.06
C PHE A 271 -11.47 4.81 24.86
N ALA A 272 -12.23 5.90 25.00
CA ALA A 272 -12.38 6.93 23.98
C ALA A 272 -11.03 7.55 23.56
N GLY A 273 -10.11 7.75 24.52
CA GLY A 273 -8.74 8.19 24.25
C GLY A 273 -7.86 7.14 23.57
N SER A 274 -8.14 5.85 23.77
CA SER A 274 -7.39 4.74 23.17
C SER A 274 -7.74 4.48 21.70
N ILE A 275 -8.94 4.84 21.23
CA ILE A 275 -9.40 4.54 19.85
C ILE A 275 -8.43 5.07 18.79
N GLY A 276 -8.00 6.33 18.91
CA GLY A 276 -7.04 6.91 17.98
C GLY A 276 -5.68 6.19 18.01
N ILE A 277 -5.23 5.79 19.19
CA ILE A 277 -3.97 5.05 19.37
C ILE A 277 -4.05 3.64 18.80
N ILE A 278 -5.19 2.95 18.96
CA ILE A 278 -5.45 1.64 18.35
C ILE A 278 -5.36 1.75 16.83
N GLY A 279 -5.96 2.80 16.24
CA GLY A 279 -5.88 3.06 14.81
C GLY A 279 -4.44 3.21 14.31
N ILE A 280 -3.61 4.03 14.96
CA ILE A 280 -2.20 4.20 14.55
C ILE A 280 -1.45 2.89 14.73
N ALA A 281 -1.63 2.22 15.86
CA ALA A 281 -0.93 1.00 16.19
C ALA A 281 -1.23 -0.10 15.16
N LEU A 282 -2.49 -0.27 14.76
CA LEU A 282 -2.88 -1.24 13.74
C LEU A 282 -2.27 -0.91 12.38
N ILE A 283 -2.31 0.36 11.96
CA ILE A 283 -1.73 0.78 10.68
C ILE A 283 -0.21 0.63 10.67
N LEU A 284 0.48 1.00 11.75
CA LEU A 284 1.92 0.77 11.87
C LEU A 284 2.27 -0.73 11.89
N SER A 285 1.44 -1.56 12.54
CA SER A 285 1.66 -3.01 12.57
C SER A 285 1.49 -3.63 11.20
N LEU A 286 0.46 -3.22 10.45
CA LEU A 286 0.20 -3.67 9.09
C LEU A 286 1.29 -3.17 8.15
N SER A 287 1.62 -1.87 8.19
CA SER A 287 2.69 -1.26 7.38
C SER A 287 4.02 -1.95 7.63
N ASN A 288 4.39 -2.22 8.89
CA ASN A 288 5.61 -2.94 9.21
C ASN A 288 5.61 -4.39 8.69
N GLY A 289 4.46 -5.08 8.77
CA GLY A 289 4.29 -6.41 8.20
C GLY A 289 4.45 -6.43 6.68
N VAL A 290 3.80 -5.49 5.98
CA VAL A 290 3.89 -5.33 4.53
C VAL A 290 5.29 -4.91 4.10
N SER A 291 5.92 -3.95 4.77
CA SER A 291 7.29 -3.53 4.46
C SER A 291 8.31 -4.65 4.65
N ARG A 292 8.16 -5.49 5.69
CA ARG A 292 9.02 -6.68 5.87
C ARG A 292 8.79 -7.70 4.75
N TYR A 293 7.54 -7.92 4.37
CA TYR A 293 7.22 -8.80 3.24
C TYR A 293 7.82 -8.27 1.93
N ILE A 294 7.64 -6.98 1.64
CA ILE A 294 8.25 -6.33 0.46
C ILE A 294 9.76 -6.49 0.51
N SER A 295 10.44 -6.14 1.61
CA SER A 295 11.90 -6.28 1.73
C SER A 295 12.40 -7.71 1.46
N ASN A 296 11.70 -8.74 1.97
CA ASN A 296 12.03 -10.13 1.68
C ASN A 296 11.78 -10.49 0.21
N MET A 297 10.70 -9.97 -0.37
CA MET A 297 10.41 -10.10 -1.79
C MET A 297 11.49 -9.41 -2.63
N GLU A 298 11.92 -8.18 -2.30
CA GLU A 298 13.00 -7.48 -3.01
C GLU A 298 14.27 -8.32 -3.00
N LYS A 299 14.69 -8.81 -1.82
CA LYS A 299 15.91 -9.62 -1.69
C LYS A 299 15.84 -10.87 -2.58
N SER A 300 14.71 -11.58 -2.57
CA SER A 300 14.57 -12.84 -3.32
C SER A 300 14.43 -12.57 -4.82
N THR A 301 13.60 -11.60 -5.20
CA THR A 301 13.37 -11.23 -6.60
C THR A 301 14.60 -10.64 -7.26
N LEU A 302 15.38 -9.80 -6.56
CA LEU A 302 16.62 -9.25 -7.10
C LEU A 302 17.74 -10.30 -7.23
N ALA A 303 17.73 -11.32 -6.37
CA ALA A 303 18.62 -12.47 -6.52
C ALA A 303 18.24 -13.33 -7.74
N ALA A 304 16.94 -13.58 -7.96
CA ALA A 304 16.48 -14.38 -9.10
C ALA A 304 16.49 -13.63 -10.44
N TYR A 305 16.37 -12.29 -10.42
CA TYR A 305 16.37 -11.43 -11.60
C TYR A 305 17.41 -10.29 -11.46
N PRO A 306 18.70 -10.63 -11.52
CA PRO A 306 19.77 -9.64 -11.56
C PRO A 306 19.66 -8.73 -12.78
N LEU A 307 20.39 -7.61 -12.73
CA LEU A 307 20.62 -6.81 -13.92
C LEU A 307 21.64 -7.56 -14.79
N GLN A 308 21.15 -8.10 -15.91
CA GLN A 308 21.96 -8.87 -16.86
C GLN A 308 22.38 -7.96 -18.02
N ILE A 309 23.68 -7.96 -18.32
CA ILE A 309 24.27 -7.25 -19.45
C ILE A 309 25.00 -8.30 -20.30
N SER A 310 24.36 -8.73 -21.38
CA SER A 310 24.92 -9.69 -22.34
C SER A 310 25.71 -8.99 -23.45
N SER A 311 26.63 -9.72 -24.09
CA SER A 311 27.40 -9.25 -25.25
C SER A 311 26.51 -8.87 -26.44
N THR A 312 25.37 -9.53 -26.59
CA THR A 312 24.28 -9.15 -27.51
C THR A 312 23.07 -8.68 -26.73
N GLY A 313 22.71 -7.41 -26.85
CA GLY A 313 21.55 -6.79 -26.19
C GLY A 313 20.43 -6.44 -27.17
N VAL A 314 19.19 -6.63 -26.74
CA VAL A 314 18.01 -6.10 -27.43
C VAL A 314 17.46 -4.96 -26.57
N ASP A 315 17.39 -3.75 -27.14
CA ASP A 315 16.77 -2.61 -26.46
C ASP A 315 15.25 -2.75 -26.47
N LEU A 316 14.72 -3.51 -25.52
CA LEU A 316 13.29 -3.71 -25.35
C LEU A 316 12.59 -2.48 -24.77
N ALA A 317 13.33 -1.57 -24.13
CA ALA A 317 12.79 -0.32 -23.59
C ALA A 317 12.32 0.60 -24.73
N SER A 318 13.07 0.66 -25.84
CA SER A 318 12.67 1.35 -27.05
C SER A 318 11.35 0.82 -27.66
N MET A 319 11.03 -0.48 -27.46
CA MET A 319 9.77 -1.08 -27.92
C MET A 319 8.58 -0.74 -27.04
N MET A 320 8.80 -0.46 -25.75
CA MET A 320 7.75 -0.18 -24.76
C MET A 320 7.52 1.32 -24.53
N ASP A 321 8.39 2.18 -25.07
CA ASP A 321 8.25 3.62 -24.99
C ASP A 321 6.94 4.07 -25.68
N PRO A 322 5.99 4.69 -24.95
CA PRO A 322 4.78 5.25 -25.55
C PRO A 322 5.11 6.31 -26.62
N ASP A 323 6.29 6.95 -26.54
CA ASP A 323 6.80 7.83 -27.57
C ASP A 323 7.29 7.06 -28.80
N THR A 324 7.77 5.80 -28.74
CA THR A 324 8.02 5.00 -29.96
C THR A 324 6.72 4.55 -30.64
N TYR A 325 5.68 4.29 -29.86
CA TYR A 325 4.33 4.04 -30.39
C TYR A 325 3.68 5.27 -31.02
N THR A 326 4.08 6.48 -30.61
CA THR A 326 3.50 7.75 -31.09
C THR A 326 4.43 8.57 -31.98
N SER A 327 5.75 8.37 -31.99
CA SER A 327 6.73 9.21 -32.70
C SER A 327 6.84 8.91 -34.19
N VAL A 328 6.32 7.76 -34.65
CA VAL A 328 6.08 7.54 -36.09
C VAL A 328 4.80 8.25 -36.56
N SER A 329 3.93 8.70 -35.64
CA SER A 329 2.74 9.50 -35.99
C SER A 329 3.03 10.99 -36.17
N SER A 330 4.16 11.50 -35.67
CA SER A 330 4.56 12.91 -35.81
C SER A 330 5.19 13.27 -37.16
N GLY A 331 5.43 12.29 -38.04
CA GLY A 331 5.97 12.50 -39.39
C GLY A 331 4.95 12.42 -40.53
N SER A 332 3.73 11.90 -40.30
CA SER A 332 2.75 11.72 -41.36
C SER A 332 1.50 12.57 -41.11
N SER A 333 1.33 13.60 -41.94
CA SER A 333 0.03 14.25 -42.16
C SER A 333 -1.07 13.20 -42.34
N SER A 334 -2.22 13.40 -41.70
CA SER A 334 -3.45 12.60 -41.89
C SER A 334 -3.66 12.28 -43.37
N ALA A 335 -3.84 11.00 -43.70
CA ALA A 335 -4.08 10.58 -45.08
C ALA A 335 -5.37 11.23 -45.62
N PRO A 336 -5.40 11.72 -46.88
CA PRO A 336 -6.63 12.21 -47.50
C PRO A 336 -7.69 11.11 -47.57
N GLU A 337 -8.98 11.50 -47.52
CA GLU A 337 -10.11 10.57 -47.65
C GLU A 337 -9.96 9.67 -48.89
N GLY A 338 -10.10 8.36 -48.69
CA GLY A 338 -10.06 7.34 -49.74
C GLY A 338 -8.71 6.64 -49.94
N MET A 339 -7.68 6.90 -49.13
CA MET A 339 -6.40 6.18 -49.18
C MET A 339 -6.07 5.47 -47.86
N VAL A 340 -5.38 4.33 -47.97
CA VAL A 340 -4.91 3.51 -46.84
C VAL A 340 -3.46 3.87 -46.52
N THR A 341 -3.18 4.23 -45.27
CA THR A 341 -1.80 4.37 -44.78
C THR A 341 -1.20 3.01 -44.46
N VAL A 342 -0.04 2.75 -45.05
CA VAL A 342 0.73 1.53 -44.77
C VAL A 342 1.61 1.78 -43.55
N ARG A 343 1.35 1.04 -42.46
CA ARG A 343 2.20 1.01 -41.28
C ARG A 343 3.42 0.13 -41.58
N GLN A 344 4.63 0.68 -41.49
CA GLN A 344 5.86 -0.11 -41.61
C GLN A 344 6.05 -0.94 -40.33
N LEU A 345 5.44 -2.12 -40.26
CA LEU A 345 5.72 -3.10 -39.20
C LEU A 345 7.12 -3.71 -39.35
N LEU A 346 7.67 -3.76 -40.57
CA LEU A 346 9.00 -4.33 -40.82
C LEU A 346 10.17 -3.49 -40.29
N SER A 347 10.00 -2.17 -40.05
CA SER A 347 11.06 -1.37 -39.41
C SER A 347 11.26 -1.76 -37.94
N GLN A 348 10.26 -2.35 -37.30
CA GLN A 348 10.35 -2.92 -35.95
C GLN A 348 11.10 -4.27 -35.92
N LEU A 349 11.34 -4.90 -37.08
CA LEU A 349 12.22 -6.06 -37.19
C LEU A 349 13.70 -5.65 -37.30
N ASN A 350 13.97 -4.36 -37.54
CA ASN A 350 15.32 -3.79 -37.59
C ASN A 350 15.78 -3.24 -36.23
N ILE A 351 15.26 -3.80 -35.13
CA ILE A 351 15.87 -3.60 -33.80
C ILE A 351 17.19 -4.33 -33.87
N GLY A 352 18.23 -3.59 -34.22
CA GLY A 352 19.58 -4.12 -34.31
C GLY A 352 19.91 -4.78 -32.97
N ALA A 353 20.36 -6.03 -33.02
CA ALA A 353 21.09 -6.59 -31.90
C ALA A 353 22.26 -5.62 -31.62
N ALA A 354 22.17 -4.87 -30.54
CA ALA A 354 23.23 -3.97 -30.13
C ALA A 354 24.32 -4.85 -29.50
N SER A 355 25.54 -4.78 -30.02
CA SER A 355 26.68 -5.46 -29.41
C SER A 355 27.20 -4.59 -28.27
N ASN A 356 27.26 -5.13 -27.05
CA ASN A 356 27.82 -4.46 -25.90
C ASN A 356 29.33 -4.74 -25.79
N ASP A 357 30.15 -3.71 -25.57
CA ASP A 357 31.57 -3.88 -25.23
C ASP A 357 31.75 -4.24 -23.74
N LEU A 358 31.65 -5.53 -23.44
CA LEU A 358 31.82 -6.04 -22.08
C LEU A 358 33.26 -6.01 -21.59
N ARG A 359 34.26 -5.93 -22.47
CA ARG A 359 35.68 -5.82 -22.07
C ARG A 359 35.93 -4.48 -21.40
N SER A 360 35.48 -3.38 -22.01
CA SER A 360 35.60 -2.04 -21.43
C SER A 360 34.76 -1.89 -20.17
N LEU A 361 33.54 -2.44 -20.17
CA LEU A 361 32.66 -2.40 -19.00
C LEU A 361 33.25 -3.18 -17.81
N LYS A 362 33.78 -4.39 -18.03
CA LYS A 362 34.48 -5.17 -17.00
C LYS A 362 35.65 -4.37 -16.40
N ALA A 363 36.49 -3.77 -17.25
CA ALA A 363 37.62 -2.96 -16.79
C ALA A 363 37.18 -1.75 -15.93
N TYR A 364 36.03 -1.14 -16.25
CA TYR A 364 35.43 -0.07 -15.43
C TYR A 364 34.90 -0.60 -14.09
N LEU A 365 34.13 -1.71 -14.12
CA LEU A 365 33.56 -2.34 -12.92
C LEU A 365 34.62 -2.87 -11.93
N ASP A 366 35.78 -3.26 -12.45
CA ASP A 366 36.93 -3.71 -11.65
C ASP A 366 37.83 -2.55 -11.17
N SER A 367 37.56 -1.31 -11.59
CA SER A 367 38.36 -0.13 -11.21
C SER A 367 37.90 0.50 -9.89
N ASP A 368 38.82 1.17 -9.18
CA ASP A 368 38.52 1.94 -7.96
C ASP A 368 37.55 3.13 -8.20
N ALA A 369 37.24 3.45 -9.46
CA ALA A 369 36.31 4.52 -9.82
C ALA A 369 34.84 4.06 -9.78
N CYS A 370 34.58 2.75 -9.72
CA CYS A 370 33.24 2.18 -9.70
C CYS A 370 32.80 1.86 -8.27
N THR A 371 31.65 2.37 -7.85
CA THR A 371 31.04 2.15 -6.53
C THR A 371 29.99 1.02 -6.53
N ILE A 372 29.70 0.42 -7.70
CA ILE A 372 28.69 -0.63 -7.84
C ILE A 372 29.01 -1.82 -6.93
N ARG A 373 30.29 -2.22 -6.86
CA ARG A 373 30.76 -3.35 -6.03
C ARG A 373 30.65 -3.10 -4.53
N ASP A 374 30.46 -1.86 -4.07
CA ASP A 374 30.21 -1.57 -2.65
C ASP A 374 28.79 -1.97 -2.20
N ASN A 375 27.84 -1.98 -3.14
CA ASN A 375 26.40 -2.12 -2.85
C ASN A 375 25.71 -3.24 -3.63
N ALA A 376 26.42 -3.93 -4.53
CA ALA A 376 25.93 -5.05 -5.32
C ALA A 376 27.04 -6.09 -5.56
N THR A 377 26.65 -7.35 -5.71
CA THR A 377 27.56 -8.41 -6.17
C THR A 377 27.63 -8.37 -7.69
N VAL A 378 28.83 -8.37 -8.25
CA VAL A 378 29.06 -8.38 -9.72
C VAL A 378 29.77 -9.68 -10.07
N GLU A 379 29.12 -10.49 -10.91
CA GLU A 379 29.62 -11.78 -11.39
C GLU A 379 29.80 -11.74 -12.92
N TYR A 380 30.83 -12.45 -13.40
CA TYR A 380 31.18 -12.52 -14.81
C TYR A 380 30.98 -13.95 -15.30
N THR A 381 30.13 -14.12 -16.30
CA THR A 381 29.88 -15.42 -16.91
C THR A 381 30.62 -15.54 -18.23
N TYR A 382 31.09 -16.75 -18.47
CA TYR A 382 31.85 -17.16 -19.63
C TYR A 382 31.17 -18.40 -20.21
N THR A 383 31.19 -18.55 -21.52
CA THR A 383 30.44 -19.61 -22.22
C THR A 383 31.42 -20.63 -22.83
N PRO A 384 32.23 -21.36 -22.03
CA PRO A 384 33.10 -22.40 -22.59
C PRO A 384 32.29 -23.61 -23.09
N ASP A 385 31.01 -23.72 -22.71
CA ASP A 385 30.09 -24.84 -22.94
C ASP A 385 30.75 -26.20 -22.59
N PRO A 386 30.84 -26.55 -21.29
CA PRO A 386 31.51 -27.78 -20.87
C PRO A 386 30.87 -28.98 -21.57
N LEU A 387 31.68 -29.77 -22.29
CA LEU A 387 31.17 -30.92 -23.02
C LEU A 387 30.95 -32.08 -22.05
N ILE A 388 29.70 -32.30 -21.68
CA ILE A 388 29.33 -33.37 -20.74
C ILE A 388 28.71 -34.52 -21.54
N TYR A 389 29.23 -35.71 -21.31
CA TYR A 389 28.80 -36.95 -21.95
C TYR A 389 28.32 -37.97 -20.93
N ARG A 390 27.43 -38.85 -21.37
CA ARG A 390 27.13 -40.11 -20.69
C ARG A 390 27.66 -41.26 -21.52
N GLN A 391 28.33 -42.20 -20.87
CA GLN A 391 28.69 -43.48 -21.46
C GLN A 391 27.65 -44.52 -21.07
N ASN A 392 26.96 -45.08 -22.05
CA ASN A 392 25.97 -46.13 -21.83
C ASN A 392 26.67 -47.49 -21.56
N PRO A 393 25.98 -48.47 -20.95
CA PRO A 393 26.56 -49.78 -20.65
C PRO A 393 27.03 -50.58 -21.87
N ASP A 394 26.53 -50.26 -23.06
CA ASP A 394 26.91 -50.85 -24.35
C ASP A 394 28.14 -50.20 -24.98
N GLY A 395 28.72 -49.18 -24.33
CA GLY A 395 29.89 -48.43 -24.79
C GLY A 395 29.56 -47.25 -25.69
N THR A 396 28.27 -47.04 -26.05
CA THR A 396 27.86 -45.86 -26.81
C THR A 396 27.97 -44.60 -25.96
N VAL A 397 28.30 -43.48 -26.59
CA VAL A 397 28.44 -42.18 -25.91
C VAL A 397 27.36 -41.24 -26.38
N GLN A 398 26.75 -40.54 -25.43
CA GLN A 398 25.71 -39.55 -25.70
C GLN A 398 26.16 -38.21 -25.15
N LYS A 399 26.13 -37.18 -26.00
CA LYS A 399 26.37 -35.79 -25.59
C LYS A 399 25.15 -35.29 -24.83
N LEU A 400 25.36 -34.73 -23.65
CA LEU A 400 24.31 -34.16 -22.79
C LEU A 400 24.40 -32.64 -22.68
N ASN A 401 25.60 -32.06 -22.81
CA ASN A 401 25.79 -30.61 -22.75
C ASN A 401 26.86 -30.14 -23.77
N PRO A 402 26.64 -29.04 -24.50
CA PRO A 402 25.34 -28.43 -24.76
C PRO A 402 24.45 -29.42 -25.53
N ASP A 403 23.16 -29.41 -25.22
CA ASP A 403 22.18 -30.30 -25.83
C ASP A 403 21.78 -29.81 -27.22
N THR A 404 21.97 -30.65 -28.24
CA THR A 404 21.65 -30.34 -29.64
C THR A 404 20.41 -31.07 -30.15
N THR A 405 19.77 -31.88 -29.31
CA THR A 405 18.69 -32.80 -29.70
C THR A 405 17.55 -32.10 -30.43
N PHE A 406 17.10 -30.94 -29.94
CA PHE A 406 16.01 -30.17 -30.56
C PHE A 406 16.47 -29.26 -31.70
N SER A 407 17.71 -28.75 -31.66
CA SER A 407 18.26 -27.90 -32.73
C SER A 407 18.56 -28.70 -34.00
N ASP A 408 19.04 -29.93 -33.84
CA ASP A 408 19.36 -30.83 -34.94
C ASP A 408 18.10 -31.18 -35.73
N ILE A 409 16.98 -31.41 -35.01
CA ILE A 409 15.66 -31.67 -35.62
C ILE A 409 15.08 -30.42 -36.28
N ALA A 410 15.25 -29.24 -35.66
CA ALA A 410 14.79 -27.98 -36.25
C ALA A 410 15.52 -27.64 -37.56
N SER A 411 16.77 -28.10 -37.72
CA SER A 411 17.55 -27.92 -38.94
C SER A 411 17.01 -28.71 -40.13
N GLU A 412 16.30 -29.82 -39.89
CA GLU A 412 15.71 -30.66 -40.93
C GLU A 412 14.36 -30.15 -41.47
N ASN A 413 13.68 -29.27 -40.72
CA ASN A 413 12.35 -28.72 -41.08
C ASN A 413 12.40 -27.19 -41.25
N ALA A 414 12.49 -26.73 -42.51
CA ALA A 414 12.65 -25.30 -42.87
C ALA A 414 11.42 -24.40 -42.61
N SER A 415 10.28 -24.95 -42.18
CA SER A 415 9.05 -24.17 -41.95
C SER A 415 8.95 -23.66 -40.51
N VAL A 416 9.49 -22.46 -40.27
CA VAL A 416 9.12 -21.55 -39.17
C VAL A 416 9.02 -22.23 -37.78
N THR A 417 10.14 -22.69 -37.22
CA THR A 417 10.20 -23.04 -35.78
C THR A 417 11.58 -22.81 -35.13
N SER A 418 12.61 -22.36 -35.85
CA SER A 418 13.96 -22.20 -35.25
C SER A 418 14.02 -21.22 -34.07
N LEU A 419 13.19 -20.17 -34.08
CA LEU A 419 13.16 -19.14 -33.03
C LEU A 419 12.38 -19.58 -31.78
N MET A 420 11.34 -20.42 -31.91
CA MET A 420 10.67 -21.04 -30.74
C MET A 420 11.45 -22.24 -30.21
N THR A 421 12.07 -23.04 -31.08
CA THR A 421 12.81 -24.25 -30.67
C THR A 421 14.11 -23.90 -29.96
N SER A 422 14.81 -22.83 -30.36
CA SER A 422 16.01 -22.34 -29.65
C SER A 422 15.71 -21.75 -28.28
N MET A 423 14.52 -21.17 -28.08
CA MET A 423 14.07 -20.68 -26.77
C MET A 423 13.50 -21.79 -25.86
N ALA A 424 13.28 -22.99 -26.40
CA ALA A 424 12.64 -24.12 -25.72
C ALA A 424 13.57 -25.32 -25.48
N SER A 425 14.85 -25.24 -25.89
CA SER A 425 15.82 -26.30 -25.58
C SER A 425 15.95 -26.47 -24.06
N PRO A 426 15.61 -27.65 -23.51
CA PRO A 426 15.68 -27.88 -22.07
C PRO A 426 17.15 -27.94 -21.62
N TYR A 427 17.58 -26.98 -20.79
CA TYR A 427 18.88 -27.02 -20.14
C TYR A 427 18.84 -28.03 -19.00
N VAL A 428 19.64 -29.10 -19.10
CA VAL A 428 19.81 -30.09 -18.02
C VAL A 428 20.98 -29.72 -17.11
N PHE A 429 22.02 -29.10 -17.66
CA PHE A 429 23.21 -28.68 -16.91
C PHE A 429 23.27 -27.16 -16.85
N CYS A 430 23.35 -26.61 -15.64
CA CYS A 430 23.37 -25.16 -15.42
C CYS A 430 24.53 -24.76 -14.50
N GLU A 431 25.15 -23.62 -14.79
CA GLU A 431 26.15 -23.02 -13.90
C GLU A 431 25.46 -22.36 -12.70
N MET A 432 25.96 -22.61 -11.50
CA MET A 432 25.55 -21.92 -10.28
C MET A 432 26.23 -20.55 -10.18
N ALA A 433 25.54 -19.58 -9.59
CA ALA A 433 26.15 -18.30 -9.23
C ALA A 433 27.43 -18.50 -8.39
N GLU A 434 28.45 -17.68 -8.64
CA GLU A 434 29.77 -17.81 -7.99
C GLU A 434 29.65 -17.60 -6.47
N THR A 435 28.76 -16.71 -6.03
CA THR A 435 28.57 -16.35 -4.62
C THR A 435 27.50 -17.22 -3.94
N PRO A 436 27.84 -18.12 -2.98
CA PRO A 436 26.86 -19.01 -2.36
C PRO A 436 25.72 -18.31 -1.62
N ALA A 437 26.00 -17.13 -1.05
CA ALA A 437 25.01 -16.33 -0.33
C ALA A 437 23.82 -15.88 -1.21
N LEU A 438 23.94 -15.96 -2.55
CA LEU A 438 22.85 -15.66 -3.47
C LEU A 438 21.80 -16.76 -3.52
N TYR A 439 22.16 -18.04 -3.29
CA TYR A 439 21.22 -19.16 -3.42
C TYR A 439 21.04 -19.98 -2.13
N GLU A 440 22.05 -20.22 -1.30
CA GLU A 440 21.95 -21.18 -0.18
C GLU A 440 20.80 -20.90 0.80
N ASP A 441 20.51 -19.62 1.07
CA ASP A 441 19.42 -19.19 1.95
C ASP A 441 18.03 -19.57 1.42
N GLN A 442 17.90 -19.85 0.11
CA GLN A 442 16.63 -20.06 -0.58
C GLN A 442 16.27 -21.55 -0.76
N TYR A 443 17.21 -22.47 -0.49
CA TYR A 443 17.02 -23.92 -0.69
C TYR A 443 17.22 -24.71 0.59
N ASP A 444 16.53 -25.84 0.67
CA ASP A 444 16.80 -26.90 1.63
C ASP A 444 17.60 -28.02 0.93
N VAL A 445 18.67 -28.48 1.58
CA VAL A 445 19.35 -29.73 1.19
C VAL A 445 18.48 -30.90 1.64
N LYS A 446 17.89 -31.64 0.69
CA LYS A 446 17.05 -32.80 0.97
C LYS A 446 17.87 -34.08 1.16
N ALA A 447 18.99 -34.20 0.44
CA ALA A 447 19.94 -35.30 0.59
C ALA A 447 21.36 -34.86 0.19
N GLY A 448 22.40 -35.47 0.78
CA GLY A 448 23.80 -35.14 0.48
C GLY A 448 24.24 -33.77 1.01
N ARG A 449 24.96 -33.00 0.19
CA ARG A 449 25.47 -31.65 0.49
C ARG A 449 25.63 -30.80 -0.79
N TRP A 450 25.87 -29.50 -0.63
CA TRP A 450 26.31 -28.65 -1.74
C TRP A 450 27.67 -29.12 -2.32
N PRO A 451 27.92 -28.89 -3.62
CA PRO A 451 29.19 -29.20 -4.25
C PRO A 451 30.30 -28.28 -3.71
N GLU A 452 31.51 -28.81 -3.53
CA GLU A 452 32.67 -28.06 -3.01
C GLU A 452 33.86 -28.06 -3.98
N LYS A 453 33.79 -28.86 -5.06
CA LYS A 453 34.86 -29.01 -6.06
C LYS A 453 34.28 -28.86 -7.45
N TYR A 454 35.11 -28.45 -8.40
CA TYR A 454 34.76 -28.28 -9.80
C TYR A 454 34.09 -29.52 -10.44
N ASN A 455 34.41 -30.73 -9.98
CA ASN A 455 33.87 -31.99 -10.54
C ASN A 455 32.66 -32.55 -9.77
N GLU A 456 31.99 -31.73 -8.96
CA GLU A 456 30.81 -32.11 -8.19
C GLU A 456 29.56 -31.38 -8.70
N LEU A 457 28.43 -32.09 -8.73
CA LEU A 457 27.14 -31.62 -9.21
C LEU A 457 26.08 -31.71 -8.11
N VAL A 458 25.06 -30.85 -8.19
CA VAL A 458 23.88 -30.91 -7.33
C VAL A 458 22.62 -31.03 -8.18
N LEU A 459 21.70 -31.91 -7.78
CA LEU A 459 20.39 -32.02 -8.42
C LEU A 459 19.43 -31.02 -7.77
N THR A 460 18.93 -30.06 -8.54
CA THR A 460 17.92 -29.10 -8.09
C THR A 460 16.53 -29.57 -8.51
N LEU A 461 15.65 -29.68 -7.52
CA LEU A 461 14.24 -30.04 -7.72
C LEU A 461 13.37 -28.79 -7.89
N ASN A 462 12.22 -28.95 -8.53
CA ASN A 462 11.16 -27.95 -8.52
C ASN A 462 10.60 -27.74 -7.10
N ALA A 463 9.87 -26.63 -6.88
CA ALA A 463 9.25 -26.33 -5.58
C ALA A 463 8.29 -27.43 -5.09
N ASP A 464 7.65 -28.16 -6.01
CA ASP A 464 6.78 -29.33 -5.72
C ASP A 464 7.56 -30.63 -5.47
N GLY A 465 8.89 -30.59 -5.59
CA GLY A 465 9.81 -31.73 -5.44
C GLY A 465 9.98 -32.57 -6.70
N SER A 466 9.45 -32.14 -7.85
CA SER A 466 9.58 -32.84 -9.13
C SER A 466 10.89 -32.49 -9.87
N VAL A 467 11.26 -33.32 -10.84
CA VAL A 467 12.32 -33.06 -11.83
C VAL A 467 11.74 -33.32 -13.22
N SER A 468 12.24 -32.64 -14.25
CA SER A 468 11.81 -32.87 -15.64
C SER A 468 12.07 -34.32 -16.07
N ASP A 469 11.14 -34.90 -16.83
CA ASP A 469 11.32 -36.18 -17.50
C ASP A 469 12.49 -36.16 -18.49
N TYR A 470 12.73 -35.02 -19.13
CA TYR A 470 13.90 -34.79 -19.97
C TYR A 470 15.22 -34.99 -19.21
N ALA A 471 15.32 -34.46 -17.99
CA ALA A 471 16.50 -34.68 -17.14
C ALA A 471 16.66 -36.17 -16.78
N LEU A 472 15.56 -36.92 -16.63
CA LEU A 472 15.63 -38.38 -16.42
C LEU A 472 16.17 -39.13 -17.65
N TYR A 473 15.78 -38.72 -18.86
CA TYR A 473 16.38 -39.26 -20.10
C TYR A 473 17.87 -38.92 -20.17
N ALA A 474 18.27 -37.68 -19.87
CA ALA A 474 19.67 -37.26 -19.85
C ALA A 474 20.51 -38.02 -18.81
N MET A 475 19.95 -38.29 -17.62
CA MET A 475 20.61 -39.09 -16.57
C MET A 475 20.64 -40.59 -16.86
N GLY A 476 19.89 -41.07 -17.87
CA GLY A 476 19.85 -42.48 -18.26
C GLY A 476 18.95 -43.33 -17.38
N LEU A 477 18.08 -42.69 -16.60
CA LEU A 477 17.03 -43.34 -15.80
C LEU A 477 15.84 -43.79 -16.66
N ARG A 478 15.73 -43.26 -17.88
CA ARG A 478 14.75 -43.65 -18.90
C ARG A 478 15.40 -44.05 -20.22
N ASP A 479 14.67 -44.84 -21.01
CA ASP A 479 15.12 -45.36 -22.29
C ASP A 479 15.17 -44.26 -23.36
N GLN A 480 16.32 -44.09 -24.02
CA GLN A 480 16.48 -43.09 -25.09
C GLN A 480 15.63 -43.40 -26.32
N ALA A 481 15.35 -44.68 -26.60
CA ALA A 481 14.52 -45.06 -27.74
C ALA A 481 13.07 -44.51 -27.63
N GLU A 482 12.61 -44.24 -26.40
CA GLU A 482 11.32 -43.60 -26.13
C GLU A 482 11.34 -42.12 -26.53
N LEU A 483 12.42 -41.40 -26.17
CA LEU A 483 12.62 -40.00 -26.54
C LEU A 483 12.77 -39.85 -28.06
N ASP A 484 13.58 -40.70 -28.70
CA ASP A 484 13.76 -40.70 -30.16
C ASP A 484 12.43 -40.88 -30.90
N LYS A 485 11.54 -41.75 -30.41
CA LYS A 485 10.22 -41.96 -30.99
C LYS A 485 9.33 -40.72 -30.84
N ILE A 486 9.34 -40.07 -29.68
CA ILE A 486 8.60 -38.82 -29.43
C ILE A 486 9.09 -37.72 -30.38
N LEU A 487 10.40 -37.58 -30.51
CA LEU A 487 11.04 -36.60 -31.38
C LEU A 487 10.79 -36.87 -32.87
N GLN A 488 10.82 -38.12 -33.31
CA GLN A 488 10.45 -38.48 -34.70
C GLN A 488 8.97 -38.18 -35.00
N GLN A 489 8.07 -38.46 -34.05
CA GLN A 489 6.65 -38.10 -34.20
C GLN A 489 6.47 -36.58 -34.30
N TYR A 490 7.22 -35.82 -33.50
CA TYR A 490 7.25 -34.36 -33.57
C TYR A 490 7.76 -33.86 -34.93
N ALA A 491 8.91 -34.36 -35.39
CA ALA A 491 9.50 -33.99 -36.69
C ALA A 491 8.59 -34.33 -37.88
N GLN A 492 7.81 -35.40 -37.78
CA GLN A 492 6.85 -35.83 -38.80
C GLN A 492 5.48 -35.16 -38.69
N ASN A 493 5.30 -34.16 -37.81
CA ASN A 493 4.01 -33.51 -37.51
C ASN A 493 2.89 -34.50 -37.17
N GLN A 494 3.23 -35.62 -36.53
CA GLN A 494 2.28 -36.63 -36.07
C GLN A 494 1.81 -36.34 -34.64
N LYS A 495 0.69 -36.95 -34.24
CA LYS A 495 0.22 -36.88 -32.86
C LYS A 495 1.22 -37.60 -31.95
N ILE A 496 1.82 -36.85 -31.02
CA ILE A 496 2.82 -37.35 -30.07
C ILE A 496 2.15 -38.29 -29.07
N ASP A 497 2.69 -39.50 -28.95
CA ASP A 497 2.25 -40.51 -27.99
C ASP A 497 3.15 -40.45 -26.75
N LEU A 498 2.66 -39.80 -25.69
CA LEU A 498 3.40 -39.64 -24.44
C LEU A 498 3.15 -40.82 -23.49
N PRO A 499 4.19 -41.30 -22.79
CA PRO A 499 4.02 -42.30 -21.73
C PRO A 499 3.07 -41.80 -20.63
N THR A 500 2.33 -42.74 -20.04
CA THR A 500 1.39 -42.47 -18.96
C THR A 500 1.95 -42.76 -17.57
N ASP A 501 3.05 -43.51 -17.49
CA ASP A 501 3.79 -43.79 -16.26
C ASP A 501 5.19 -43.19 -16.36
N TYR A 502 5.52 -42.29 -15.44
CA TYR A 502 6.81 -41.60 -15.37
C TYR A 502 7.71 -42.17 -14.27
N GLY A 503 7.25 -43.21 -13.56
CA GLY A 503 7.97 -43.84 -12.46
C GLY A 503 8.00 -43.00 -11.18
N THR A 504 8.62 -43.56 -10.13
CA THR A 504 8.94 -42.84 -8.89
C THR A 504 10.34 -43.23 -8.49
N TYR A 505 11.19 -42.23 -8.25
CA TYR A 505 12.60 -42.39 -7.92
C TYR A 505 12.85 -41.94 -6.48
N THR A 506 13.82 -42.56 -5.85
CA THR A 506 14.32 -42.18 -4.52
C THR A 506 15.55 -41.30 -4.65
N TYR A 507 15.89 -40.54 -3.61
CA TYR A 507 17.09 -39.70 -3.61
C TYR A 507 18.39 -40.51 -3.80
N ASP A 508 18.41 -41.76 -3.34
CA ASP A 508 19.55 -42.66 -3.50
C ASP A 508 19.75 -43.10 -4.97
N ASP A 509 18.73 -43.00 -5.82
CA ASP A 509 18.84 -43.33 -7.26
C ASP A 509 19.63 -42.25 -8.03
N PHE A 510 19.73 -41.02 -7.50
CA PHE A 510 20.45 -39.91 -8.11
C PHE A 510 21.83 -39.69 -7.49
N LEU A 511 21.98 -39.88 -6.17
CA LEU A 511 23.24 -39.63 -5.48
C LEU A 511 24.34 -40.59 -5.95
N GLY A 512 25.50 -40.03 -6.29
CA GLY A 512 26.64 -40.78 -6.79
C GLY A 512 26.58 -41.16 -8.27
N MET A 513 25.57 -40.71 -9.02
CA MET A 513 25.59 -40.81 -10.49
C MET A 513 26.74 -39.99 -11.06
N THR A 514 27.37 -40.52 -12.12
CA THR A 514 28.57 -39.95 -12.73
C THR A 514 28.37 -39.62 -14.21
N PHE A 515 28.95 -38.51 -14.65
CA PHE A 515 29.03 -38.08 -16.04
C PHE A 515 30.49 -37.85 -16.44
N LYS A 516 30.77 -37.76 -17.75
CA LYS A 516 32.11 -37.60 -18.29
C LYS A 516 32.30 -36.19 -18.86
N LEU A 517 33.35 -35.50 -18.41
CA LEU A 517 33.72 -34.16 -18.88
C LEU A 517 34.82 -34.27 -19.95
N VAL A 518 34.51 -33.89 -21.18
CA VAL A 518 35.46 -33.86 -22.30
C VAL A 518 35.89 -32.42 -22.56
N ASN A 519 37.18 -32.19 -22.77
CA ASN A 519 37.67 -30.88 -23.21
C ASN A 519 37.48 -30.72 -24.72
N LYS A 520 36.97 -29.56 -25.18
CA LYS A 520 36.83 -29.24 -26.61
C LYS A 520 38.13 -29.42 -27.39
N ALA A 521 39.28 -29.04 -26.81
CA ALA A 521 40.58 -29.15 -27.46
C ALA A 521 41.02 -30.61 -27.70
N ASP A 522 40.61 -31.55 -26.85
CA ASP A 522 40.99 -32.98 -26.96
C ASP A 522 40.22 -33.71 -28.07
N CYS A 523 39.17 -33.07 -28.60
CA CYS A 523 38.45 -33.53 -29.79
C CYS A 523 39.24 -33.32 -31.08
N TYR A 524 40.43 -32.71 -31.02
CA TYR A 524 41.28 -32.46 -32.18
C TYR A 524 42.59 -33.22 -32.06
N VAL A 525 43.04 -33.80 -33.18
CA VAL A 525 44.31 -34.53 -33.26
C VAL A 525 45.21 -33.87 -34.29
N TYR A 526 46.46 -33.64 -33.92
CA TYR A 526 47.44 -33.06 -34.83
C TYR A 526 47.86 -34.05 -35.90
N ASP A 527 47.69 -33.67 -37.16
CA ASP A 527 48.18 -34.42 -38.31
C ASP A 527 49.56 -33.93 -38.72
N THR A 528 50.59 -34.72 -38.38
CA THR A 528 51.99 -34.44 -38.71
C THR A 528 52.30 -34.50 -40.21
N GLU A 529 51.46 -35.14 -41.04
CA GLU A 529 51.70 -35.21 -42.49
C GLU A 529 51.32 -33.89 -43.18
N HIS A 530 50.24 -33.25 -42.72
CA HIS A 530 49.69 -32.03 -43.32
C HIS A 530 49.93 -30.76 -42.47
N ASN A 531 50.50 -30.90 -41.27
CA ASN A 531 50.72 -29.83 -40.27
C ASN A 531 49.44 -29.07 -39.88
N ILE A 532 48.31 -29.77 -39.80
CA ILE A 532 46.99 -29.21 -39.45
C ILE A 532 46.35 -30.01 -38.32
N TRP A 533 45.40 -29.41 -37.62
CA TRP A 533 44.57 -30.11 -36.64
C TRP A 533 43.29 -30.64 -37.26
N LEU A 534 43.01 -31.93 -37.06
CA LEU A 534 41.81 -32.58 -37.57
C LEU A 534 40.79 -32.78 -36.44
N SER A 535 39.56 -32.33 -36.66
CA SER A 535 38.45 -32.62 -35.74
C SER A 535 38.08 -34.10 -35.79
N LYS A 536 37.96 -34.72 -34.62
CA LYS A 536 37.53 -36.11 -34.41
C LYS A 536 36.14 -36.22 -33.81
N LEU A 537 35.36 -35.12 -33.77
CA LEU A 537 34.01 -35.10 -33.22
C LEU A 537 33.05 -36.10 -33.89
N ASN A 538 33.22 -36.36 -35.19
CA ASN A 538 32.40 -37.31 -35.95
C ASN A 538 32.99 -38.74 -35.99
N ASP A 539 34.11 -38.99 -35.32
CA ASP A 539 34.77 -40.29 -35.25
C ASP A 539 34.29 -41.05 -34.00
N GLU A 540 33.26 -41.90 -34.16
CA GLU A 540 32.61 -42.60 -33.06
C GLU A 540 33.58 -43.41 -32.20
N ALA A 541 34.55 -44.10 -32.82
CA ALA A 541 35.50 -44.94 -32.09
C ALA A 541 36.47 -44.09 -31.25
N TYR A 542 36.92 -42.96 -31.78
CA TYR A 542 37.74 -42.01 -31.04
C TYR A 542 36.98 -41.39 -29.87
N MET A 543 35.75 -40.92 -30.11
CA MET A 543 34.92 -40.30 -29.08
C MET A 543 34.55 -41.26 -27.94
N GLN A 544 34.28 -42.53 -28.25
CA GLN A 544 34.03 -43.56 -27.22
C GLN A 544 35.24 -43.75 -26.29
N GLN A 545 36.45 -43.77 -26.86
CA GLN A 545 37.69 -43.90 -26.08
C GLN A 545 37.98 -42.62 -25.29
N LEU A 546 37.86 -41.46 -25.92
CA LEU A 546 38.10 -40.16 -25.28
C LEU A 546 37.18 -39.98 -24.07
N VAL A 547 35.89 -40.23 -24.21
CA VAL A 547 34.89 -40.14 -23.12
C VAL A 547 35.17 -41.14 -22.00
N ALA A 548 35.66 -42.34 -22.30
CA ALA A 548 36.03 -43.31 -21.27
C ALA A 548 37.21 -42.84 -20.40
N ASP A 549 38.22 -42.23 -21.03
CA ASP A 549 39.44 -41.73 -20.38
C ASP A 549 39.25 -40.34 -19.73
N SER A 550 38.08 -39.73 -19.91
CA SER A 550 37.72 -38.38 -19.41
C SER A 550 37.41 -38.32 -17.91
N GLU A 551 37.53 -37.11 -17.35
CA GLU A 551 37.24 -36.80 -15.95
C GLU A 551 35.76 -37.07 -15.61
N GLU A 552 35.50 -37.42 -14.34
CA GLU A 552 34.15 -37.74 -13.85
C GLU A 552 33.54 -36.60 -13.04
N LEU A 553 32.32 -36.20 -13.42
CA LEU A 553 31.45 -35.31 -12.66
C LEU A 553 30.47 -36.14 -11.84
N THR A 554 30.33 -35.89 -10.53
CA THR A 554 29.51 -36.72 -9.64
C THR A 554 28.41 -35.93 -8.94
N ILE A 555 27.19 -36.46 -8.88
CA ILE A 555 26.10 -35.87 -8.08
C ILE A 555 26.35 -36.13 -6.59
N VAL A 556 26.55 -35.07 -5.80
CA VAL A 556 26.87 -35.13 -4.36
C VAL A 556 25.73 -34.66 -3.45
N GLY A 557 24.68 -34.05 -4.01
CA GLY A 557 23.55 -33.57 -3.24
C GLY A 557 22.29 -33.36 -4.07
N ILE A 558 21.18 -33.20 -3.35
CA ILE A 558 19.86 -32.87 -3.89
C ILE A 558 19.28 -31.72 -3.08
N VAL A 559 18.88 -30.65 -3.76
CA VAL A 559 18.36 -29.43 -3.16
C VAL A 559 16.97 -29.12 -3.70
N GLN A 560 16.16 -28.45 -2.88
CA GLN A 560 14.80 -28.04 -3.25
C GLN A 560 14.53 -26.64 -2.71
N PRO A 561 13.89 -25.74 -3.49
CA PRO A 561 13.48 -24.44 -2.99
C PRO A 561 12.66 -24.54 -1.71
N LYS A 562 12.88 -23.62 -0.77
CA LYS A 562 12.09 -23.53 0.47
C LYS A 562 10.64 -23.15 0.14
N ALA A 563 9.70 -23.60 0.96
CA ALA A 563 8.27 -23.32 0.77
C ALA A 563 7.91 -21.83 0.86
N ASP A 564 8.74 -21.02 1.53
CA ASP A 564 8.59 -19.57 1.65
C ASP A 564 9.49 -18.77 0.70
N ALA A 565 10.27 -19.45 -0.17
CA ALA A 565 11.06 -18.80 -1.20
C ALA A 565 10.10 -18.25 -2.28
N THR A 566 10.16 -16.95 -2.52
CA THR A 566 9.27 -16.27 -3.49
C THR A 566 9.76 -16.38 -4.93
N SER A 567 11.05 -16.69 -5.13
CA SER A 567 11.68 -16.98 -6.40
C SER A 567 12.89 -17.87 -6.17
N ALA A 568 13.25 -18.68 -7.17
CA ALA A 568 14.35 -19.64 -7.10
C ALA A 568 15.35 -19.29 -8.19
N ILE A 569 16.62 -19.09 -7.83
CA ILE A 569 17.71 -18.70 -8.76
C ILE A 569 18.31 -19.87 -9.56
N LEU A 570 18.16 -21.11 -9.09
CA LEU A 570 18.70 -22.32 -9.71
C LEU A 570 17.62 -22.94 -10.59
N HIS A 571 18.04 -23.59 -11.66
CA HIS A 571 17.14 -24.25 -12.60
C HIS A 571 16.88 -25.69 -12.15
N SER A 572 15.70 -26.24 -12.43
CA SER A 572 15.43 -27.65 -12.16
C SER A 572 16.25 -28.53 -13.11
N GLY A 573 17.19 -29.29 -12.56
CA GLY A 573 18.23 -29.96 -13.34
C GLY A 573 19.49 -30.25 -12.52
N LEU A 574 20.63 -30.40 -13.19
CA LEU A 574 21.94 -30.62 -12.61
C LEU A 574 22.74 -29.33 -12.63
N ASP A 575 22.92 -28.71 -11.48
CA ASP A 575 23.73 -27.51 -11.36
C ASP A 575 25.19 -27.85 -11.00
N TYR A 576 26.13 -27.11 -11.58
CA TYR A 576 27.58 -27.24 -11.34
C TYR A 576 28.18 -25.93 -10.83
N LEU A 577 29.29 -26.03 -10.09
CA LEU A 577 30.01 -24.85 -9.60
C LEU A 577 30.68 -24.08 -10.74
N HIS A 578 30.72 -22.76 -10.60
CA HIS A 578 31.50 -21.84 -11.43
C HIS A 578 32.98 -22.27 -11.61
N ASP A 579 33.55 -22.97 -10.62
CA ASP A 579 34.90 -23.55 -10.70
C ASP A 579 35.08 -24.55 -11.88
N LEU A 580 34.01 -25.24 -12.30
CA LEU A 580 34.04 -26.13 -13.46
C LEU A 580 34.32 -25.36 -14.75
N THR A 581 33.67 -24.22 -14.91
CA THR A 581 33.85 -23.30 -16.05
C THR A 581 35.31 -22.86 -16.15
N TYR A 582 35.88 -22.40 -15.03
CA TYR A 582 37.30 -22.02 -14.98
C TYR A 582 38.24 -23.19 -15.27
N HIS A 583 37.96 -24.38 -14.73
CA HIS A 583 38.75 -25.57 -15.01
C HIS A 583 38.78 -25.91 -16.50
N VAL A 584 37.63 -25.88 -17.19
CA VAL A 584 37.54 -26.16 -18.62
C VAL A 584 38.27 -25.10 -19.46
N ILE A 585 38.10 -23.82 -19.13
CA ILE A 585 38.80 -22.71 -19.80
C ILE A 585 40.31 -22.86 -19.65
N ASP A 586 40.79 -23.10 -18.43
CA ASP A 586 42.22 -23.23 -18.15
C ASP A 586 42.83 -24.46 -18.83
N GLN A 587 42.11 -25.59 -18.89
CA GLN A 587 42.56 -26.76 -19.63
C GLN A 587 42.64 -26.49 -21.14
N ALA A 588 41.62 -25.85 -21.72
CA ALA A 588 41.63 -25.51 -23.14
C ALA A 588 42.77 -24.54 -23.47
N ALA A 589 42.96 -23.48 -22.66
CA ALA A 589 44.07 -22.53 -22.82
C ALA A 589 45.47 -23.17 -22.73
N ASN A 590 45.59 -24.27 -21.97
CA ASN A 590 46.85 -25.02 -21.83
C ASN A 590 47.07 -26.07 -22.93
N SER A 591 46.06 -26.36 -23.76
CA SER A 591 46.15 -27.30 -24.86
C SER A 591 47.12 -26.83 -25.95
N GLU A 592 47.67 -27.79 -26.70
CA GLU A 592 48.64 -27.48 -27.75
C GLU A 592 48.01 -26.73 -28.93
N ILE A 593 46.79 -27.12 -29.35
CA ILE A 593 46.05 -26.48 -30.43
C ILE A 593 45.77 -25.01 -30.15
N VAL A 594 45.33 -24.68 -28.93
CA VAL A 594 45.06 -23.30 -28.52
C VAL A 594 46.34 -22.47 -28.47
N ARG A 595 47.40 -23.00 -27.86
CA ARG A 595 48.70 -22.29 -27.82
C ARG A 595 49.27 -22.02 -29.21
N GLN A 596 49.09 -22.95 -30.15
CA GLN A 596 49.49 -22.76 -31.55
C GLN A 596 48.65 -21.66 -32.20
N GLN A 597 47.32 -21.65 -32.02
CA GLN A 597 46.45 -20.63 -32.60
C GLN A 597 46.71 -19.23 -32.01
N LEU A 598 46.98 -19.13 -30.71
CA LEU A 598 47.32 -17.86 -30.04
C LEU A 598 48.71 -17.34 -30.45
N ALA A 599 49.65 -18.23 -30.81
CA ALA A 599 50.99 -17.86 -31.23
C ALA A 599 51.04 -17.28 -32.65
N ASP A 600 50.10 -17.69 -33.52
CA ASP A 600 49.96 -17.18 -34.89
C ASP A 600 48.51 -16.80 -35.21
N PRO A 601 48.08 -15.57 -34.86
CA PRO A 601 46.70 -15.13 -35.01
C PRO A 601 46.21 -15.01 -36.45
N ASP A 602 47.13 -14.90 -37.41
CA ASP A 602 46.80 -14.67 -38.81
C ASP A 602 46.54 -15.99 -39.55
N ILE A 603 46.98 -17.13 -39.01
CA ILE A 603 46.89 -18.46 -39.63
C ILE A 603 45.87 -19.32 -38.88
N ASN A 604 44.97 -19.96 -39.62
CA ASN A 604 44.01 -20.90 -39.08
C ASN A 604 44.66 -22.27 -38.84
N VAL A 605 44.71 -22.74 -37.58
CA VAL A 605 45.36 -24.01 -37.21
C VAL A 605 44.65 -25.27 -37.72
N LEU A 606 43.37 -25.17 -38.09
CA LEU A 606 42.60 -26.30 -38.66
C LEU A 606 42.87 -26.48 -40.16
N THR A 607 43.28 -25.42 -40.84
CA THR A 607 43.41 -25.39 -42.31
C THR A 607 44.84 -25.16 -42.79
N GLY A 608 45.70 -24.58 -41.94
CA GLY A 608 47.07 -24.19 -42.25
C GLY A 608 47.18 -22.94 -43.15
N GLU A 609 46.07 -22.21 -43.37
CA GLU A 609 46.00 -21.04 -44.26
C GLU A 609 45.67 -19.76 -43.51
N PRO A 610 46.07 -18.57 -44.02
CA PRO A 610 45.65 -17.30 -43.44
C PRO A 610 44.13 -17.12 -43.45
N PHE A 611 43.54 -16.52 -42.42
CA PHE A 611 42.09 -16.26 -42.35
C PHE A 611 41.58 -15.45 -43.56
N ASP A 612 42.41 -14.56 -44.12
CA ASP A 612 42.08 -13.74 -45.30
C ASP A 612 42.23 -14.47 -46.64
N ALA A 613 42.86 -15.65 -46.69
CA ALA A 613 43.16 -16.36 -47.94
C ALA A 613 41.88 -16.83 -48.66
N ALA A 614 40.80 -17.11 -47.92
CA ALA A 614 39.51 -17.51 -48.48
C ALA A 614 38.74 -16.35 -49.16
N SER A 615 39.06 -15.09 -48.84
CA SER A 615 38.32 -13.92 -49.37
C SER A 615 38.67 -13.56 -50.82
N ASN A 616 39.89 -13.88 -51.27
CA ASN A 616 40.39 -13.47 -52.60
C ASN A 616 40.20 -14.51 -53.71
N ASN A 617 39.83 -15.75 -53.38
CA ASN A 617 39.57 -16.82 -54.34
C ASN A 617 38.14 -17.36 -54.19
N MET A 618 37.15 -16.48 -54.08
CA MET A 618 35.76 -16.93 -54.24
C MET A 618 35.58 -17.31 -55.71
N LEU A 619 35.50 -18.62 -55.97
CA LEU A 619 35.18 -19.19 -57.29
C LEU A 619 34.00 -18.43 -57.88
N ASP A 620 34.23 -17.72 -59.00
CA ASP A 620 33.15 -17.07 -59.72
C ASP A 620 32.29 -18.18 -60.34
N ILE A 621 31.21 -18.53 -59.66
CA ILE A 621 30.29 -19.62 -60.04
C ILE A 621 29.75 -19.38 -61.47
N ALA A 622 29.69 -18.12 -61.92
CA ALA A 622 29.30 -17.77 -63.27
C ALA A 622 30.31 -18.23 -64.35
N SER A 623 31.56 -18.50 -63.97
CA SER A 623 32.63 -18.97 -64.87
C SER A 623 32.71 -20.49 -65.02
N LEU A 624 32.09 -21.24 -64.09
CA LEU A 624 32.11 -22.72 -64.06
C LEU A 624 31.17 -23.37 -65.08
N PHE A 625 30.16 -22.62 -65.51
CA PHE A 625 29.12 -23.08 -66.43
C PHE A 625 28.97 -22.08 -67.56
N SER A 626 29.14 -22.54 -68.80
CA SER A 626 28.66 -21.80 -69.96
C SER A 626 27.29 -22.32 -70.35
N VAL A 627 26.29 -21.44 -70.31
CA VAL A 627 24.89 -21.77 -70.58
C VAL A 627 24.51 -21.14 -71.92
N ASP A 628 24.15 -21.99 -72.89
CA ASP A 628 23.53 -21.54 -74.13
C ASP A 628 22.04 -21.29 -73.85
N THR A 629 21.70 -20.01 -73.66
CA THR A 629 20.35 -19.58 -73.27
C THR A 629 19.28 -19.87 -74.30
N ASP A 630 19.63 -19.92 -75.59
CA ASP A 630 18.68 -20.23 -76.66
C ASP A 630 18.40 -21.74 -76.72
N ALA A 631 19.45 -22.57 -76.57
CA ALA A 631 19.29 -24.02 -76.47
C ALA A 631 18.56 -24.44 -75.18
N LEU A 632 18.78 -23.75 -74.05
CA LEU A 632 18.04 -24.00 -72.81
C LEU A 632 16.55 -23.72 -72.98
N LYS A 633 16.21 -22.62 -73.66
CA LYS A 633 14.81 -22.25 -73.91
C LYS A 633 14.09 -23.29 -74.78
N ASP A 634 14.78 -23.88 -75.75
CA ASP A 634 14.21 -24.94 -76.60
C ASP A 634 14.13 -26.30 -75.88
N ALA A 635 14.98 -26.53 -74.87
CA ALA A 635 14.99 -27.74 -74.05
C ALA A 635 13.80 -27.82 -73.07
N PHE A 636 13.23 -26.68 -72.67
CA PHE A 636 12.06 -26.60 -71.79
C PHE A 636 10.80 -26.29 -72.58
N GLN A 637 10.01 -27.31 -72.88
CA GLN A 637 8.70 -27.14 -73.51
C GLN A 637 7.60 -27.21 -72.46
N PHE A 638 6.76 -26.18 -72.43
CA PHE A 638 5.66 -26.07 -71.47
C PHE A 638 4.32 -26.33 -72.16
N ASP A 639 3.69 -27.46 -71.83
CA ASP A 639 2.38 -27.83 -72.35
C ASP A 639 1.29 -27.15 -71.52
N THR A 640 0.89 -25.94 -71.95
CA THR A 640 -0.16 -25.15 -71.30
C THR A 640 -1.52 -25.84 -71.27
N SER A 641 -1.73 -26.92 -72.05
CA SER A 641 -2.99 -27.66 -72.07
C SER A 641 -3.10 -28.76 -71.00
N ALA A 642 -1.99 -29.09 -70.32
CA ALA A 642 -1.94 -30.05 -69.23
C ALA A 642 -2.27 -29.43 -67.85
N LEU A 643 -2.35 -28.10 -67.76
CA LEU A 643 -2.72 -27.38 -66.55
C LEU A 643 -4.22 -27.11 -66.54
N HIS A 644 -4.96 -27.92 -65.78
CA HIS A 644 -6.38 -27.73 -65.59
C HIS A 644 -6.67 -27.41 -64.11
N PHE A 645 -7.01 -26.14 -63.87
CA PHE A 645 -7.41 -25.65 -62.56
C PHE A 645 -8.93 -25.65 -62.49
N ASP A 646 -9.52 -26.64 -61.82
CA ASP A 646 -10.95 -26.71 -61.63
C ASP A 646 -11.28 -26.45 -60.14
N LEU A 647 -11.90 -25.30 -59.88
CA LEU A 647 -12.37 -24.87 -58.56
C LEU A 647 -13.90 -25.02 -58.43
N ASP A 648 -14.59 -25.49 -59.47
CA ASP A 648 -16.05 -25.47 -59.51
C ASP A 648 -16.67 -26.40 -58.46
N GLY A 649 -15.96 -27.45 -58.02
CA GLY A 649 -16.36 -28.33 -56.91
C GLY A 649 -15.88 -27.90 -55.52
N ALA A 650 -14.92 -26.99 -55.40
CA ALA A 650 -14.32 -26.60 -54.11
C ALA A 650 -15.25 -25.74 -53.24
N PHE A 651 -16.24 -25.10 -53.88
CA PHE A 651 -17.25 -24.26 -53.25
C PHE A 651 -18.67 -24.80 -53.46
N ASP A 652 -18.81 -26.07 -53.83
CA ASP A 652 -20.12 -26.70 -53.95
C ASP A 652 -20.72 -26.92 -52.56
N LEU A 653 -21.53 -25.95 -52.12
CA LEU A 653 -22.22 -25.92 -50.83
C LEU A 653 -23.56 -26.68 -50.87
N THR A 654 -23.83 -27.44 -51.93
CA THR A 654 -25.11 -28.14 -52.12
C THR A 654 -25.13 -29.57 -51.57
N ASP A 655 -23.99 -30.10 -51.14
CA ASP A 655 -23.89 -31.44 -50.57
C ASP A 655 -24.34 -31.42 -49.09
N ASP A 656 -25.17 -32.38 -48.68
CA ASP A 656 -25.88 -32.50 -47.36
C ASP A 656 -24.97 -32.42 -46.11
N SER A 657 -23.67 -32.23 -46.27
CA SER A 657 -22.66 -32.01 -45.23
C SER A 657 -22.65 -30.60 -44.62
N PHE A 658 -23.32 -29.62 -45.24
CA PHE A 658 -23.33 -28.21 -44.80
C PHE A 658 -24.76 -27.72 -44.55
N ASP A 659 -25.47 -28.35 -43.61
CA ASP A 659 -26.85 -27.98 -43.28
C ASP A 659 -26.91 -26.79 -42.31
N LEU A 660 -26.98 -25.59 -42.89
CA LEU A 660 -27.06 -24.31 -42.16
C LEU A 660 -28.25 -24.25 -41.18
N ALA A 661 -29.30 -25.04 -41.41
CA ALA A 661 -30.51 -25.06 -40.58
C ALA A 661 -30.30 -25.76 -39.23
N THR A 662 -29.26 -26.59 -39.09
CA THR A 662 -28.94 -27.26 -37.82
C THR A 662 -28.06 -26.44 -36.89
N LEU A 663 -27.36 -25.44 -37.43
CA LEU A 663 -26.43 -24.59 -36.68
C LEU A 663 -27.10 -23.36 -36.07
N ILE A 664 -28.24 -22.93 -36.60
CA ILE A 664 -29.02 -21.79 -36.10
C ILE A 664 -30.49 -22.23 -36.05
N ASP A 665 -31.03 -22.47 -34.85
CA ASP A 665 -32.46 -22.71 -34.67
C ASP A 665 -33.23 -21.38 -34.83
N PRO A 666 -34.00 -21.19 -35.91
CA PRO A 666 -34.67 -19.91 -36.15
C PRO A 666 -35.76 -19.60 -35.12
N SER A 667 -36.22 -20.62 -34.38
CA SER A 667 -37.31 -20.49 -33.40
C SER A 667 -36.84 -20.03 -32.01
N SER A 668 -35.53 -20.05 -31.74
CA SER A 668 -34.94 -19.58 -30.48
C SER A 668 -34.71 -18.06 -30.43
N PHE A 669 -34.79 -17.38 -31.57
CA PHE A 669 -34.60 -15.93 -31.68
C PHE A 669 -35.89 -15.20 -31.26
N LYS A 670 -36.09 -15.00 -29.94
CA LYS A 670 -37.23 -14.24 -29.39
C LYS A 670 -36.76 -12.90 -28.85
N LEU A 671 -37.03 -11.82 -29.60
CA LEU A 671 -36.93 -10.46 -29.07
C LEU A 671 -38.16 -10.16 -28.20
N ASP A 672 -37.97 -10.03 -26.89
CA ASP A 672 -39.02 -9.57 -25.97
C ASP A 672 -39.08 -8.04 -25.95
N LEU A 673 -40.02 -7.49 -26.72
CA LEU A 673 -40.21 -6.04 -26.92
C LEU A 673 -41.32 -5.46 -26.01
N SER A 674 -41.78 -6.22 -25.02
CA SER A 674 -42.88 -5.82 -24.13
C SER A 674 -42.51 -4.71 -23.13
N GLY A 675 -41.21 -4.53 -22.84
CA GLY A 675 -40.68 -3.55 -21.88
C GLY A 675 -40.24 -2.21 -22.47
N LEU A 676 -40.47 -1.93 -23.75
CA LEU A 676 -40.10 -0.64 -24.34
C LEU A 676 -40.95 0.49 -23.74
N PRO A 677 -40.34 1.56 -23.18
CA PRO A 677 -41.07 2.65 -22.57
C PRO A 677 -41.97 3.33 -23.60
N LEU A 678 -43.24 3.54 -23.26
CA LEU A 678 -44.11 4.44 -24.03
C LEU A 678 -43.73 5.89 -23.66
N PRO A 679 -43.82 6.86 -24.58
CA PRO A 679 -43.58 8.25 -24.23
C PRO A 679 -44.64 8.69 -23.22
N ASP A 680 -44.22 9.29 -22.10
CA ASP A 680 -45.14 9.89 -21.13
C ASP A 680 -45.90 11.02 -21.83
N MET A 681 -47.17 10.78 -22.14
CA MET A 681 -48.02 11.75 -22.82
C MET A 681 -48.66 12.73 -21.84
N GLU A 682 -47.83 13.40 -21.03
CA GLU A 682 -48.24 14.55 -20.21
C GLU A 682 -48.09 15.89 -20.94
N MET A 683 -47.69 15.90 -22.22
CA MET A 683 -47.73 17.13 -23.03
C MET A 683 -49.17 17.61 -23.18
N ASP A 684 -49.41 18.88 -22.86
CA ASP A 684 -50.69 19.54 -23.09
C ASP A 684 -50.94 19.66 -24.60
N MET A 685 -51.68 18.70 -25.14
CA MET A 685 -51.98 18.57 -26.57
C MET A 685 -52.77 19.76 -27.14
N SER A 686 -53.20 20.70 -26.29
CA SER A 686 -53.81 21.95 -26.71
C SER A 686 -52.79 22.95 -27.29
N GLU A 687 -51.52 22.92 -26.88
CA GLU A 687 -50.48 23.82 -27.43
C GLU A 687 -50.04 23.41 -28.85
N LEU A 688 -50.11 22.13 -29.19
CA LEU A 688 -49.71 21.62 -30.51
C LEU A 688 -50.67 22.03 -31.64
N PHE A 689 -51.89 22.47 -31.30
CA PHE A 689 -52.94 22.83 -32.26
C PHE A 689 -53.47 24.26 -32.02
N ASP A 690 -52.62 25.15 -31.51
CA ASP A 690 -52.98 26.54 -31.25
C ASP A 690 -53.43 27.25 -32.55
N GLY A 691 -54.67 27.76 -32.56
CA GLY A 691 -55.27 28.44 -33.72
C GLY A 691 -56.26 27.63 -34.58
N VAL A 692 -56.61 26.39 -34.20
CA VAL A 692 -57.60 25.57 -34.93
C VAL A 692 -58.74 25.13 -34.00
N GLU A 693 -59.97 25.64 -34.18
CA GLU A 693 -61.16 25.18 -33.42
C GLU A 693 -61.63 23.80 -33.92
N LEU A 694 -61.26 22.74 -33.19
CA LEU A 694 -61.71 21.37 -33.48
C LEU A 694 -62.27 20.70 -32.22
N ASN A 695 -63.50 20.20 -32.31
CA ASN A 695 -64.18 19.43 -31.25
C ASN A 695 -63.81 17.94 -31.37
N ILE A 696 -62.58 17.55 -31.02
CA ILE A 696 -62.14 16.15 -30.99
C ILE A 696 -61.91 15.71 -29.55
N SER A 697 -62.39 14.52 -29.17
CA SER A 697 -62.17 13.99 -27.82
C SER A 697 -60.70 13.59 -27.60
N GLN A 698 -60.15 13.95 -26.43
CA GLN A 698 -58.75 13.65 -26.07
C GLN A 698 -58.46 12.14 -26.14
N ASP A 699 -59.43 11.30 -25.78
CA ASP A 699 -59.33 9.83 -25.81
C ASP A 699 -59.25 9.26 -27.24
N GLY A 700 -59.94 9.90 -28.20
CA GLY A 700 -59.87 9.55 -29.61
C GLY A 700 -58.49 9.81 -30.23
N LEU A 701 -57.87 10.92 -29.85
CA LEU A 701 -56.54 11.31 -30.32
C LEU A 701 -55.43 10.41 -29.74
N GLN A 702 -55.57 10.01 -28.47
CA GLN A 702 -54.68 9.01 -27.86
C GLN A 702 -54.80 7.63 -28.52
N THR A 703 -56.03 7.22 -28.87
CA THR A 703 -56.27 5.95 -29.56
C THR A 703 -55.66 5.94 -30.97
N LEU A 704 -55.78 7.05 -31.70
CA LEU A 704 -55.14 7.26 -32.99
C LEU A 704 -53.61 7.12 -32.88
N MET A 705 -53.00 7.78 -31.88
CA MET A 705 -51.56 7.68 -31.64
C MET A 705 -51.11 6.26 -31.36
N LYS A 706 -51.87 5.52 -30.55
CA LYS A 706 -51.54 4.13 -30.23
C LYS A 706 -51.62 3.22 -31.45
N LYS A 707 -52.60 3.44 -32.34
CA LYS A 707 -52.71 2.70 -33.62
C LYS A 707 -51.53 3.01 -34.55
N ILE A 708 -51.17 4.29 -34.70
CA ILE A 708 -50.03 4.72 -35.52
C ILE A 708 -48.71 4.15 -34.99
N MET A 709 -48.50 4.20 -33.67
CA MET A 709 -47.30 3.67 -33.01
C MET A 709 -47.15 2.16 -33.22
N ASN A 710 -48.24 1.40 -33.08
CA ASN A 710 -48.22 -0.03 -33.33
C ASN A 710 -48.02 -0.38 -34.81
N GLY A 711 -48.57 0.43 -35.71
CA GLY A 711 -48.32 0.33 -37.15
C GLY A 711 -46.84 0.56 -37.48
N TYR A 712 -46.22 1.59 -36.87
CA TYR A 712 -44.81 1.89 -37.05
C TYR A 712 -43.90 0.79 -36.48
N LYS A 713 -44.22 0.25 -35.29
CA LYS A 713 -43.51 -0.91 -34.73
C LYS A 713 -43.55 -2.11 -35.68
N ARG A 714 -44.72 -2.43 -36.27
CA ARG A 714 -44.82 -3.51 -37.26
C ARG A 714 -44.01 -3.21 -38.52
N TYR A 715 -44.01 -1.96 -38.98
CA TYR A 715 -43.25 -1.53 -40.15
C TYR A 715 -41.73 -1.68 -39.95
N LEU A 716 -41.21 -1.35 -38.75
CA LEU A 716 -39.79 -1.55 -38.43
C LEU A 716 -39.43 -3.04 -38.38
N ILE A 717 -40.30 -3.88 -37.82
CA ILE A 717 -40.09 -5.33 -37.76
C ILE A 717 -40.11 -5.94 -39.17
N SER A 718 -41.04 -5.51 -40.04
CA SER A 718 -41.18 -6.09 -41.38
C SER A 718 -40.08 -5.67 -42.37
N ASN A 719 -39.43 -4.52 -42.15
CA ASN A 719 -38.43 -3.97 -43.08
C ASN A 719 -36.97 -4.17 -42.66
N GLY A 720 -36.72 -4.92 -41.58
CA GLY A 720 -35.38 -5.35 -41.17
C GLY A 720 -34.64 -4.29 -40.34
N LEU A 721 -34.20 -4.70 -39.14
CA LEU A 721 -33.63 -3.84 -38.08
C LEU A 721 -32.18 -3.39 -38.30
N LEU A 722 -31.57 -3.69 -39.47
CA LEU A 722 -30.14 -3.52 -39.72
C LEU A 722 -29.75 -2.18 -40.37
N ASN A 723 -30.72 -1.33 -40.74
CA ASN A 723 -30.48 0.00 -41.32
C ASN A 723 -31.39 1.07 -40.69
N LEU A 724 -31.33 1.19 -39.36
CA LEU A 724 -32.15 2.13 -38.59
C LEU A 724 -31.97 3.59 -39.05
N ASP A 725 -30.77 3.96 -39.48
CA ASP A 725 -30.40 5.32 -39.91
C ASP A 725 -31.16 5.79 -41.17
N LYS A 726 -31.70 4.86 -41.97
CA LYS A 726 -32.43 5.14 -43.22
C LYS A 726 -33.93 4.90 -43.14
N ILE A 727 -34.43 4.30 -42.05
CA ILE A 727 -35.83 3.87 -41.90
C ILE A 727 -36.49 4.72 -40.80
N GLY A 728 -36.59 6.03 -41.08
CA GLY A 728 -37.25 6.99 -40.19
C GLY A 728 -38.77 6.93 -40.27
N PHE A 729 -39.46 7.53 -39.29
CA PHE A 729 -40.92 7.66 -39.29
C PHE A 729 -41.45 8.37 -40.56
N SER A 730 -40.66 9.29 -41.12
CA SER A 730 -40.95 9.96 -42.39
C SER A 730 -41.18 8.99 -43.55
N SER A 731 -40.40 7.90 -43.64
CA SER A 731 -40.57 6.87 -44.67
C SER A 731 -41.82 6.02 -44.44
N TYR A 732 -42.16 5.74 -43.17
CA TYR A 732 -43.40 5.04 -42.84
C TYR A 732 -44.63 5.85 -43.24
N MET A 733 -44.62 7.17 -43.06
CA MET A 733 -45.75 8.04 -43.45
C MET A 733 -46.06 8.04 -44.96
N GLN A 734 -45.04 7.73 -45.78
CA GLN A 734 -45.19 7.64 -47.22
C GLN A 734 -45.74 6.28 -47.69
N THR A 735 -45.90 5.31 -46.78
CA THR A 735 -46.46 4.00 -47.13
C THR A 735 -47.98 4.07 -47.30
N GLU A 736 -48.50 3.29 -48.26
CA GLU A 736 -49.94 3.11 -48.43
C GLU A 736 -50.62 2.62 -47.15
N ALA A 737 -49.93 1.78 -46.35
CA ALA A 737 -50.46 1.27 -45.09
C ALA A 737 -50.68 2.37 -44.04
N PHE A 738 -49.77 3.35 -43.93
CA PHE A 738 -49.96 4.49 -43.05
C PHE A 738 -51.05 5.43 -43.56
N GLN A 739 -51.04 5.75 -44.85
CA GLN A 739 -52.05 6.61 -45.49
C GLN A 739 -53.46 6.02 -45.30
N THR A 740 -53.61 4.70 -45.45
CA THR A 740 -54.88 3.99 -45.22
C THR A 740 -55.28 4.01 -43.75
N LEU A 741 -54.35 3.74 -42.82
CA LEU A 741 -54.61 3.79 -41.38
C LEU A 741 -55.03 5.18 -40.89
N LEU A 742 -54.38 6.22 -41.44
CA LEU A 742 -54.69 7.61 -41.16
C LEU A 742 -56.09 7.95 -41.71
N ALA A 743 -56.39 7.60 -42.97
CA ALA A 743 -57.69 7.86 -43.58
C ALA A 743 -58.85 7.14 -42.86
N GLU A 744 -58.70 5.85 -42.51
CA GLU A 744 -59.70 5.10 -41.74
C GLU A 744 -59.92 5.70 -40.36
N SER A 745 -58.85 6.06 -39.65
CA SER A 745 -58.96 6.59 -38.29
C SER A 745 -59.44 8.04 -38.26
N MET A 746 -59.28 8.80 -39.35
CA MET A 746 -59.82 10.15 -39.53
C MET A 746 -61.32 10.14 -39.83
N GLY A 747 -61.80 9.16 -40.60
CA GLY A 747 -63.23 8.94 -40.84
C GLY A 747 -64.02 8.58 -39.57
N ASP A 748 -63.37 7.95 -38.60
CA ASP A 748 -63.95 7.66 -37.27
C ASP A 748 -63.96 8.88 -36.31
N LEU A 749 -63.15 9.92 -36.58
CA LEU A 749 -62.93 11.05 -35.67
C LEU A 749 -63.57 12.37 -36.15
N LEU A 750 -63.94 12.50 -37.42
CA LEU A 750 -64.48 13.73 -38.01
C LEU A 750 -65.86 13.47 -38.64
N ASP A 751 -66.91 14.03 -38.03
CA ASP A 751 -68.31 13.90 -38.49
C ASP A 751 -68.70 14.92 -39.60
N THR A 752 -67.73 15.66 -40.17
CA THR A 752 -68.00 16.75 -41.14
C THR A 752 -67.05 16.75 -42.34
N SER A 753 -67.60 16.39 -43.49
CA SER A 753 -66.94 16.13 -44.78
C SER A 753 -66.42 17.37 -45.53
N GLY A 754 -65.68 18.24 -44.84
CA GLY A 754 -65.05 19.41 -45.47
C GLY A 754 -63.83 19.99 -44.76
N LEU A 755 -63.50 19.51 -43.55
CA LEU A 755 -62.31 19.94 -42.79
C LEU A 755 -61.17 18.91 -42.81
N GLU A 756 -61.38 17.77 -43.48
CA GLU A 756 -60.46 16.63 -43.50
C GLU A 756 -59.09 17.00 -44.09
N GLU A 757 -59.03 17.76 -45.19
CA GLU A 757 -57.78 18.01 -45.91
C GLU A 757 -56.83 18.97 -45.16
N GLN A 758 -57.38 20.01 -44.52
CA GLN A 758 -56.57 20.95 -43.72
C GLN A 758 -56.14 20.36 -42.37
N PHE A 759 -57.00 19.58 -41.73
CA PHE A 759 -56.66 18.91 -40.48
C PHE A 759 -55.65 17.79 -40.71
N ALA A 760 -55.80 17.00 -41.78
CA ALA A 760 -54.85 15.94 -42.14
C ALA A 760 -53.44 16.50 -42.38
N GLY A 761 -53.31 17.62 -43.12
CA GLY A 761 -52.01 18.25 -43.37
C GLY A 761 -51.32 18.74 -42.09
N THR A 762 -52.07 19.37 -41.18
CA THR A 762 -51.53 19.89 -39.91
C THR A 762 -51.20 18.77 -38.94
N LEU A 763 -52.07 17.77 -38.84
CA LEU A 763 -51.86 16.57 -38.02
C LEU A 763 -50.64 15.79 -38.49
N GLN A 764 -50.45 15.62 -39.81
CA GLN A 764 -49.30 14.94 -40.39
C GLN A 764 -47.99 15.66 -40.08
N GLN A 765 -47.95 16.99 -40.15
CA GLN A 765 -46.76 17.78 -39.85
C GLN A 765 -46.38 17.76 -38.37
N ASN A 766 -47.36 17.88 -37.48
CA ASN A 766 -47.13 17.78 -36.03
C ASN A 766 -46.74 16.35 -35.61
N LEU A 767 -47.35 15.33 -36.23
CA LEU A 767 -46.99 13.94 -36.00
C LEU A 767 -45.56 13.61 -36.43
N GLN A 768 -45.14 14.16 -37.56
CA GLN A 768 -43.77 13.99 -38.02
C GLN A 768 -42.76 14.46 -36.96
N THR A 769 -43.01 15.63 -36.37
CA THR A 769 -42.09 16.26 -35.41
C THR A 769 -41.98 15.46 -34.10
N VAL A 770 -43.12 15.02 -33.55
CA VAL A 770 -43.15 14.23 -32.29
C VAL A 770 -42.53 12.84 -32.51
N MET A 771 -42.85 12.21 -33.64
CA MET A 771 -42.41 10.84 -33.92
C MET A 771 -40.96 10.77 -34.41
N GLU A 772 -40.40 11.81 -35.05
CA GLU A 772 -38.96 11.86 -35.36
C GLU A 772 -38.13 11.85 -34.07
N THR A 773 -38.51 12.66 -33.08
CA THR A 773 -37.82 12.70 -31.76
C THR A 773 -37.88 11.34 -31.04
N TYR A 774 -39.03 10.67 -31.08
CA TYR A 774 -39.22 9.36 -30.47
C TYR A 774 -38.54 8.22 -31.26
N SER A 775 -38.47 8.32 -32.59
CA SER A 775 -37.83 7.30 -33.44
C SER A 775 -36.34 7.15 -33.16
N VAL A 776 -35.65 8.25 -32.81
CA VAL A 776 -34.23 8.23 -32.43
C VAL A 776 -34.03 7.48 -31.12
N GLN A 777 -34.83 7.78 -30.08
CA GLN A 777 -34.76 7.08 -28.79
C GLN A 777 -35.14 5.59 -28.88
N LEU A 778 -36.17 5.27 -29.67
CA LEU A 778 -36.57 3.89 -29.91
C LEU A 778 -35.49 3.13 -30.68
N GLY A 779 -34.82 3.80 -31.62
CA GLY A 779 -33.74 3.23 -32.41
C GLY A 779 -32.51 2.85 -31.58
N GLU A 780 -32.07 3.72 -30.67
CA GLU A 780 -30.97 3.42 -29.75
C GLU A 780 -31.30 2.24 -28.81
N ALA A 781 -32.53 2.20 -28.27
CA ALA A 781 -32.97 1.12 -27.40
C ALA A 781 -33.06 -0.24 -28.12
N LEU A 782 -33.61 -0.25 -29.34
CA LEU A 782 -33.68 -1.44 -30.20
C LEU A 782 -32.28 -1.90 -30.64
N GLN A 783 -31.40 -0.97 -31.02
CA GLN A 783 -30.03 -1.29 -31.42
C GLN A 783 -29.25 -1.92 -30.26
N THR A 784 -29.44 -1.41 -29.04
CA THR A 784 -28.79 -1.96 -27.84
C THR A 784 -29.27 -3.39 -27.55
N GLN A 785 -30.58 -3.65 -27.59
CA GLN A 785 -31.12 -5.00 -27.39
C GLN A 785 -30.77 -5.97 -28.53
N LEU A 786 -30.77 -5.50 -29.78
CA LEU A 786 -30.42 -6.32 -30.94
C LEU A 786 -28.94 -6.69 -30.94
N THR A 787 -28.06 -5.75 -30.57
CA THR A 787 -26.62 -6.01 -30.47
C THR A 787 -26.34 -7.02 -29.37
N ALA A 788 -26.99 -6.90 -28.21
CA ALA A 788 -26.87 -7.88 -27.14
C ALA A 788 -27.35 -9.28 -27.58
N ALA A 789 -28.52 -9.38 -28.22
CA ALA A 789 -29.06 -10.66 -28.71
C ALA A 789 -28.21 -11.30 -29.82
N LEU A 790 -27.67 -10.49 -30.74
CA LEU A 790 -26.77 -10.96 -31.81
C LEU A 790 -25.42 -11.43 -31.24
N GLN A 791 -24.86 -10.72 -30.28
CA GLN A 791 -23.56 -11.05 -29.70
C GLN A 791 -23.63 -12.30 -28.82
N GLU A 792 -24.72 -12.46 -28.06
CA GLU A 792 -24.91 -13.59 -27.15
C GLU A 792 -25.32 -14.89 -27.87
N GLN A 793 -26.04 -14.81 -29.00
CA GLN A 793 -26.54 -16.00 -29.71
C GLN A 793 -25.84 -16.30 -31.05
N MET A 794 -25.42 -15.29 -31.82
CA MET A 794 -24.76 -15.51 -33.12
C MET A 794 -23.24 -15.53 -33.05
N GLY A 795 -22.62 -14.91 -32.04
CA GLY A 795 -21.16 -14.92 -31.85
C GLY A 795 -20.56 -16.34 -31.86
N PRO A 796 -21.06 -17.28 -31.03
CA PRO A 796 -20.55 -18.66 -31.01
C PRO A 796 -20.81 -19.42 -32.31
N ALA A 797 -21.94 -19.16 -32.98
CA ALA A 797 -22.31 -19.82 -34.23
C ALA A 797 -21.42 -19.37 -35.39
N ILE A 798 -21.18 -18.06 -35.54
CA ILE A 798 -20.31 -17.49 -36.58
C ILE A 798 -18.87 -17.95 -36.39
N GLN A 799 -18.38 -18.01 -35.15
CA GLN A 799 -17.02 -18.45 -34.87
C GLN A 799 -16.82 -19.94 -35.19
N LYS A 800 -17.83 -20.77 -34.93
CA LYS A 800 -17.83 -22.19 -35.29
C LYS A 800 -17.94 -22.41 -36.81
N LEU A 801 -18.73 -21.59 -37.49
CA LEU A 801 -18.91 -21.62 -38.94
C LEU A 801 -17.64 -21.15 -39.65
N ALA A 802 -17.00 -20.08 -39.16
CA ALA A 802 -15.71 -19.61 -39.64
C ALA A 802 -14.63 -20.68 -39.50
N GLY A 803 -14.55 -21.34 -38.34
CA GLY A 803 -13.59 -22.43 -38.14
C GLY A 803 -13.80 -23.63 -39.09
N GLN A 804 -15.05 -24.01 -39.37
CA GLN A 804 -15.35 -25.11 -40.30
C GLN A 804 -15.09 -24.73 -41.77
N LEU A 805 -15.36 -23.48 -42.15
CA LEU A 805 -15.15 -22.98 -43.51
C LEU A 805 -13.66 -22.76 -43.79
N GLU A 806 -12.91 -22.25 -42.81
CA GLU A 806 -11.45 -22.14 -42.84
C GLU A 806 -10.79 -23.52 -43.00
N GLN A 807 -11.29 -24.53 -42.28
CA GLN A 807 -10.76 -25.89 -42.38
C GLN A 807 -11.05 -26.55 -43.74
N LYS A 808 -12.25 -26.35 -44.32
CA LYS A 808 -12.57 -26.86 -45.67
C LYS A 808 -11.82 -26.11 -46.77
N ILE A 809 -11.67 -24.80 -46.67
CA ILE A 809 -10.87 -24.01 -47.61
C ILE A 809 -9.41 -24.44 -47.54
N ALA A 810 -8.86 -24.62 -46.33
CA ALA A 810 -7.50 -25.10 -46.14
C ALA A 810 -7.30 -26.49 -46.78
N GLN A 811 -8.23 -27.42 -46.59
CA GLN A 811 -8.17 -28.75 -47.21
C GLN A 811 -8.29 -28.70 -48.74
N ALA A 812 -9.18 -27.89 -49.30
CA ALA A 812 -9.34 -27.74 -50.74
C ALA A 812 -8.12 -27.09 -51.41
N ILE A 813 -7.57 -26.04 -50.77
CA ILE A 813 -6.34 -25.39 -51.21
C ILE A 813 -5.17 -26.37 -51.13
N GLN A 814 -5.03 -27.12 -50.03
CA GLN A 814 -3.94 -28.07 -49.85
C GLN A 814 -4.01 -29.23 -50.84
N SER A 815 -5.21 -29.76 -51.12
CA SER A 815 -5.44 -30.78 -52.17
C SER A 815 -5.12 -30.27 -53.56
N ASN A 816 -5.54 -29.05 -53.91
CA ASN A 816 -5.27 -28.45 -55.22
C ASN A 816 -3.81 -28.03 -55.38
N ILE A 817 -3.11 -27.62 -54.32
CA ILE A 817 -1.66 -27.37 -54.34
C ILE A 817 -0.90 -28.68 -54.58
N ALA A 818 -1.33 -29.78 -53.94
CA ALA A 818 -0.72 -31.09 -54.17
C ALA A 818 -0.93 -31.59 -55.62
N GLN A 819 -2.11 -31.36 -56.21
CA GLN A 819 -2.40 -31.67 -57.62
C GLN A 819 -1.70 -30.73 -58.60
N LEU A 820 -1.58 -29.45 -58.28
CA LEU A 820 -0.78 -28.46 -59.03
C LEU A 820 0.65 -28.93 -59.17
N SER A 821 1.25 -29.42 -58.09
CA SER A 821 2.64 -29.90 -58.11
C SER A 821 2.81 -31.03 -59.13
N THR A 822 1.86 -31.98 -59.18
CA THR A 822 1.88 -33.11 -60.13
C THR A 822 1.50 -32.70 -61.56
N GLN A 823 0.64 -31.69 -61.73
CA GLN A 823 0.26 -31.15 -63.04
C GLN A 823 1.35 -30.26 -63.65
N VAL A 824 2.04 -29.45 -62.84
CA VAL A 824 3.21 -28.67 -63.25
C VAL A 824 4.35 -29.60 -63.64
N GLU A 825 4.57 -30.67 -62.89
CA GLU A 825 5.58 -31.71 -63.21
C GLU A 825 5.29 -32.42 -64.55
N SER A 826 4.02 -32.63 -64.90
CA SER A 826 3.63 -33.25 -66.18
C SER A 826 3.49 -32.29 -67.36
N ALA A 827 3.27 -30.99 -67.09
CA ALA A 827 3.22 -29.93 -68.10
C ALA A 827 4.62 -29.47 -68.55
N LEU A 828 5.65 -29.66 -67.72
CA LEU A 828 7.02 -29.28 -68.03
C LEU A 828 7.77 -30.45 -68.67
N LYS A 829 7.84 -30.47 -70.00
CA LYS A 829 8.60 -31.48 -70.74
C LYS A 829 10.01 -30.97 -71.02
N ILE A 830 10.99 -31.61 -70.39
CA ILE A 830 12.41 -31.34 -70.61
C ILE A 830 12.92 -32.34 -71.63
N ASP A 831 13.45 -31.86 -72.77
CA ASP A 831 14.20 -32.71 -73.69
C ASP A 831 15.61 -32.94 -73.12
N PRO A 832 15.92 -34.15 -72.61
CA PRO A 832 17.16 -34.39 -71.88
C PRO A 832 18.40 -34.24 -72.76
N ALA A 833 18.28 -34.50 -74.07
CA ALA A 833 19.40 -34.43 -74.99
C ALA A 833 19.77 -32.98 -75.35
N VAL A 834 18.77 -32.10 -75.45
CA VAL A 834 18.97 -30.66 -75.70
C VAL A 834 19.40 -29.95 -74.42
N PHE A 835 18.81 -30.30 -73.28
CA PHE A 835 19.20 -29.75 -71.97
C PHE A 835 20.66 -30.07 -71.62
N GLN A 836 21.12 -31.30 -71.89
CA GLN A 836 22.50 -31.71 -71.67
C GLN A 836 23.52 -30.99 -72.58
N GLN A 837 23.11 -30.58 -73.78
CA GLN A 837 23.98 -29.82 -74.70
C GLN A 837 24.02 -28.32 -74.39
N ALA A 838 22.98 -27.78 -73.75
CA ALA A 838 22.83 -26.37 -73.43
C ALA A 838 23.64 -25.91 -72.20
N ILE A 839 24.10 -26.84 -71.36
CA ILE A 839 24.93 -26.55 -70.18
C ILE A 839 26.27 -27.26 -70.33
N GLN A 840 27.33 -26.50 -70.64
CA GLN A 840 28.69 -27.02 -70.65
C GLN A 840 29.38 -26.68 -69.33
N ILE A 841 29.84 -27.73 -68.64
CA ILE A 841 30.61 -27.63 -67.40
C ILE A 841 32.07 -27.44 -67.78
N ASN A 842 32.58 -26.21 -67.62
CA ASN A 842 33.97 -25.88 -67.88
C ASN A 842 34.77 -26.02 -66.58
N MET A 843 34.85 -27.23 -66.04
CA MET A 843 35.63 -27.51 -64.84
C MET A 843 36.96 -28.18 -65.19
N THR A 844 38.05 -27.58 -64.76
CA THR A 844 39.35 -28.26 -64.70
C THR A 844 39.48 -29.02 -63.38
N GLY A 845 40.41 -29.98 -63.30
CA GLY A 845 40.66 -30.74 -62.07
C GLY A 845 41.07 -29.86 -60.87
N SER A 846 41.65 -28.68 -61.13
CA SER A 846 41.95 -27.67 -60.11
C SER A 846 40.69 -26.99 -59.57
N ASP A 847 39.72 -26.66 -60.41
CA ASP A 847 38.50 -25.93 -60.00
C ASP A 847 37.59 -26.79 -59.11
N LEU A 848 37.53 -28.09 -59.38
CA LEU A 848 36.82 -29.05 -58.53
C LEU A 848 37.49 -29.17 -57.15
N THR A 849 38.82 -29.15 -57.13
CA THR A 849 39.59 -29.22 -55.89
C THR A 849 39.36 -27.95 -55.06
N GLU A 850 39.35 -26.78 -55.68
CA GLU A 850 39.13 -25.48 -55.03
C GLU A 850 37.69 -25.29 -54.55
N MET A 851 36.69 -25.85 -55.25
CA MET A 851 35.28 -25.87 -54.80
C MET A 851 35.06 -26.78 -53.59
N ILE A 852 35.69 -27.96 -53.58
CA ILE A 852 35.67 -28.85 -52.41
C ILE A 852 36.39 -28.19 -51.24
N LYS A 853 37.50 -27.50 -51.52
CA LYS A 853 38.25 -26.72 -50.53
C LYS A 853 37.40 -25.58 -49.96
N SER A 854 36.77 -24.75 -50.77
CA SER A 854 35.96 -23.61 -50.31
C SER A 854 34.71 -24.04 -49.52
N THR A 855 34.10 -25.16 -49.90
CA THR A 855 32.94 -25.72 -49.18
C THR A 855 33.35 -26.32 -47.83
N LEU A 856 34.48 -27.03 -47.78
CA LEU A 856 35.04 -27.57 -46.52
C LEU A 856 35.66 -26.47 -45.61
N LEU A 857 36.13 -25.36 -46.19
CA LEU A 857 36.71 -24.22 -45.47
C LEU A 857 35.68 -23.19 -44.99
N SER A 858 34.43 -23.27 -45.48
CA SER A 858 33.37 -22.31 -45.15
C SER A 858 32.92 -22.29 -43.68
N SER A 859 33.33 -23.30 -42.89
CA SER A 859 33.03 -23.42 -41.47
C SER A 859 33.99 -22.67 -40.53
N ALA A 860 35.13 -22.17 -41.03
CA ALA A 860 36.15 -21.49 -40.22
C ALA A 860 36.47 -20.09 -40.75
N SER A 861 35.55 -19.15 -40.55
CA SER A 861 35.60 -17.82 -41.18
C SER A 861 36.30 -16.72 -40.36
N SER A 862 36.58 -16.92 -39.06
CA SER A 862 37.28 -15.91 -38.24
C SER A 862 38.12 -16.51 -37.10
N TYR A 863 39.16 -15.76 -36.69
CA TYR A 863 40.05 -16.10 -35.57
C TYR A 863 39.28 -16.32 -34.26
N GLU A 864 38.33 -15.44 -33.94
CA GLU A 864 37.51 -15.57 -32.72
C GLU A 864 36.65 -16.83 -32.74
N LYS A 865 36.08 -17.19 -33.90
CA LYS A 865 35.28 -18.41 -34.03
C LYS A 865 36.11 -19.68 -33.86
N ILE A 866 37.34 -19.71 -34.38
CA ILE A 866 38.22 -20.87 -34.19
C ILE A 866 38.59 -21.04 -32.72
N LEU A 867 38.91 -19.94 -32.02
CA LEU A 867 39.20 -19.98 -30.59
C LEU A 867 38.02 -20.53 -29.78
N ASP A 868 36.79 -20.14 -30.11
CA ASP A 868 35.57 -20.66 -29.50
C ASP A 868 35.34 -22.17 -29.79
N ASP A 869 35.48 -22.57 -31.06
CA ASP A 869 35.30 -23.96 -31.50
C ASP A 869 36.29 -24.92 -30.79
N ILE A 870 37.52 -24.48 -30.52
CA ILE A 870 38.54 -25.25 -29.77
C ILE A 870 38.49 -25.03 -28.24
N GLY A 871 37.54 -24.23 -27.74
CA GLY A 871 37.23 -24.04 -26.32
C GLY A 871 38.04 -22.97 -25.57
N TYR A 872 38.76 -22.08 -26.28
CA TYR A 872 39.45 -20.96 -25.65
C TYR A 872 38.50 -19.80 -25.33
N VAL A 873 38.57 -19.31 -24.09
CA VAL A 873 37.83 -18.13 -23.64
C VAL A 873 38.80 -17.09 -23.06
N ASP A 874 38.62 -15.82 -23.40
CA ASP A 874 39.41 -14.70 -22.86
C ASP A 874 38.76 -14.14 -21.58
N TYR A 875 39.40 -14.29 -20.42
CA TYR A 875 38.93 -13.74 -19.15
C TYR A 875 38.68 -12.22 -19.17
N ALA A 876 39.35 -11.48 -20.05
CA ALA A 876 39.12 -10.04 -20.19
C ALA A 876 37.82 -9.69 -20.92
N LYS A 877 37.19 -10.64 -21.63
CA LYS A 877 35.98 -10.43 -22.44
C LYS A 877 34.91 -11.44 -21.99
N PRO A 878 34.13 -11.13 -20.94
CA PRO A 878 33.03 -12.00 -20.51
C PRO A 878 31.90 -11.97 -21.54
N ASP A 879 31.06 -13.02 -21.56
CA ASP A 879 29.90 -13.12 -22.46
C ASP A 879 28.68 -12.42 -21.88
N ALA A 880 28.56 -12.41 -20.55
CA ALA A 880 27.58 -11.61 -19.83
C ALA A 880 28.12 -11.18 -18.46
N ILE A 881 27.54 -10.09 -17.95
CA ILE A 881 27.81 -9.53 -16.63
C ILE A 881 26.49 -9.51 -15.86
N TYR A 882 26.48 -10.15 -14.70
CA TYR A 882 25.34 -10.19 -13.80
C TYR A 882 25.61 -9.31 -12.59
N ILE A 883 24.72 -8.35 -12.35
CA ILE A 883 24.80 -7.47 -11.19
C ILE A 883 23.60 -7.77 -10.28
N TYR A 884 23.87 -8.19 -9.05
CA TYR A 884 22.90 -8.56 -8.01
C TYR A 884 22.83 -7.46 -6.94
N PRO A 885 21.87 -6.54 -7.02
CA PRO A 885 21.70 -5.48 -6.03
C PRO A 885 21.09 -6.02 -4.74
N ASN A 886 21.46 -5.43 -3.60
CA ASN A 886 20.97 -5.86 -2.28
C ASN A 886 19.52 -5.42 -1.97
N SER A 887 19.03 -4.37 -2.64
CA SER A 887 17.68 -3.79 -2.51
C SER A 887 17.31 -2.99 -3.75
N PHE A 888 16.03 -2.60 -3.93
CA PHE A 888 15.63 -1.76 -5.06
C PHE A 888 16.29 -0.37 -5.02
N ASP A 889 16.57 0.17 -3.83
CA ASP A 889 17.33 1.43 -3.69
C ASP A 889 18.76 1.28 -4.21
N THR A 890 19.44 0.19 -3.86
CA THR A 890 20.79 -0.08 -4.40
C THR A 890 20.75 -0.33 -5.89
N LYS A 891 19.72 -0.99 -6.40
CA LYS A 891 19.52 -1.18 -7.85
C LYS A 891 19.39 0.15 -8.59
N ALA A 892 18.63 1.10 -8.06
CA ALA A 892 18.54 2.44 -8.63
C ALA A 892 19.91 3.15 -8.63
N GLN A 893 20.73 2.95 -7.61
CA GLN A 893 22.11 3.47 -7.59
C GLN A 893 22.98 2.82 -8.68
N VAL A 894 22.91 1.49 -8.85
CA VAL A 894 23.60 0.77 -9.92
C VAL A 894 23.20 1.30 -11.30
N VAL A 895 21.91 1.46 -11.55
CA VAL A 895 21.37 2.03 -12.80
C VAL A 895 21.91 3.44 -13.05
N ASN A 896 21.89 4.32 -12.03
CA ASN A 896 22.44 5.68 -12.16
C ASN A 896 23.93 5.70 -12.50
N GLU A 897 24.73 4.79 -11.94
CA GLU A 897 26.16 4.67 -12.24
C GLU A 897 26.41 4.13 -13.67
N LEU A 898 25.61 3.14 -14.13
CA LEU A 898 25.66 2.66 -15.51
C LEU A 898 25.26 3.76 -16.51
N ASP A 899 24.25 4.56 -16.18
CA ASP A 899 23.85 5.71 -17.00
C ASP A 899 24.92 6.80 -17.02
N ALA A 900 25.64 7.01 -15.91
CA ALA A 900 26.78 7.91 -15.84
C ALA A 900 27.95 7.42 -16.71
N TYR A 901 28.24 6.11 -16.69
CA TYR A 901 29.20 5.49 -17.60
C TYR A 901 28.80 5.72 -19.07
N ASN A 902 27.56 5.41 -19.43
CA ASN A 902 27.03 5.62 -20.78
C ASN A 902 27.10 7.09 -21.22
N ALA A 903 26.77 8.03 -20.32
CA ALA A 903 26.89 9.45 -20.59
C ALA A 903 28.35 9.87 -20.83
N ALA A 904 29.31 9.30 -20.08
CA ALA A 904 30.74 9.57 -20.25
C ALA A 904 31.28 9.01 -21.58
N MET A 905 30.86 7.82 -22.00
CA MET A 905 31.24 7.23 -23.31
C MET A 905 30.70 8.06 -24.48
N ARG A 906 29.43 8.48 -24.41
CA ARG A 906 28.83 9.39 -25.42
C ARG A 906 29.55 10.74 -25.50
N GLN A 907 29.95 11.32 -24.37
CA GLN A 907 30.72 12.56 -24.35
C GLN A 907 32.11 12.42 -24.98
N GLN A 908 32.69 11.22 -24.93
CA GLN A 908 34.00 10.89 -25.53
C GLN A 908 33.90 10.49 -27.02
N GLY A 909 32.67 10.30 -27.54
CA GLY A 909 32.43 9.87 -28.92
C GLY A 909 32.60 8.36 -29.14
N GLU A 910 32.63 7.57 -28.07
CA GLU A 910 32.77 6.10 -28.09
C GLU A 910 31.38 5.45 -28.03
N GLU A 911 30.57 5.63 -29.07
CA GLU A 911 29.20 5.09 -29.17
C GLU A 911 29.16 3.55 -29.13
N ASP A 912 30.24 2.88 -29.55
CA ASP A 912 30.44 1.43 -29.52
C ASP A 912 30.60 0.86 -28.10
N LYS A 913 30.88 1.72 -27.11
CA LYS A 913 30.99 1.33 -25.68
C LYS A 913 29.75 1.63 -24.87
N VAL A 914 28.71 2.16 -25.50
CA VAL A 914 27.42 2.41 -24.82
C VAL A 914 26.75 1.07 -24.54
N ILE A 915 26.36 0.87 -23.29
CA ILE A 915 25.81 -0.39 -22.81
C ILE A 915 24.29 -0.35 -22.81
N HIS A 916 23.70 -1.35 -23.43
CA HIS A 916 22.27 -1.61 -23.45
C HIS A 916 21.93 -2.76 -22.50
N TYR A 917 21.01 -2.52 -21.57
CA TYR A 917 20.55 -3.50 -20.59
C TYR A 917 19.02 -3.43 -20.44
N THR A 918 18.41 -4.51 -19.95
CA THR A 918 16.95 -4.61 -19.76
C THR A 918 16.61 -4.72 -18.28
N ASP A 919 15.77 -3.81 -17.75
CA ASP A 919 15.30 -3.85 -16.35
C ASP A 919 13.76 -3.94 -16.24
N MET A 920 13.22 -5.09 -16.62
CA MET A 920 11.77 -5.34 -16.56
C MET A 920 11.25 -5.43 -15.11
N VAL A 921 12.03 -6.06 -14.22
CA VAL A 921 11.62 -6.30 -12.83
C VAL A 921 11.69 -5.04 -11.97
N GLY A 922 12.71 -4.20 -12.15
CA GLY A 922 12.82 -2.92 -11.45
C GLY A 922 11.64 -1.99 -11.80
N THR A 923 11.25 -1.94 -13.07
CA THR A 923 10.10 -1.13 -13.52
C THR A 923 8.78 -1.60 -12.91
N LEU A 924 8.53 -2.91 -12.89
CA LEU A 924 7.31 -3.49 -12.30
C LEU A 924 7.28 -3.29 -10.78
N MET A 925 8.39 -3.55 -10.09
CA MET A 925 8.44 -3.49 -8.62
C MET A 925 8.45 -2.08 -8.06
N ASN A 926 9.07 -1.11 -8.74
CA ASN A 926 8.97 0.30 -8.35
C ASN A 926 7.51 0.77 -8.32
N SER A 927 6.71 0.36 -9.31
CA SER A 927 5.28 0.67 -9.35
C SER A 927 4.53 0.09 -8.13
N VAL A 928 4.85 -1.14 -7.72
CA VAL A 928 4.25 -1.78 -6.53
C VAL A 928 4.62 -1.03 -5.26
N THR A 929 5.90 -0.70 -5.08
CA THR A 929 6.41 0.02 -3.90
C THR A 929 5.76 1.41 -3.79
N GLU A 930 5.62 2.14 -4.90
CA GLU A 930 4.94 3.45 -4.92
C GLU A 930 3.46 3.35 -4.53
N ILE A 931 2.72 2.37 -5.07
CA ILE A 931 1.30 2.15 -4.75
C ILE A 931 1.14 1.87 -3.26
N VAL A 932 1.96 0.99 -2.70
CA VAL A 932 1.92 0.65 -1.26
C VAL A 932 2.24 1.88 -0.40
N GLY A 933 3.25 2.65 -0.78
CA GLY A 933 3.62 3.91 -0.12
C GLY A 933 2.45 4.91 -0.11
N MET A 934 1.75 5.05 -1.23
CA MET A 934 0.58 5.92 -1.35
C MET A 934 -0.55 5.49 -0.41
N VAL A 935 -0.89 4.20 -0.39
CA VAL A 935 -1.94 3.65 0.50
C VAL A 935 -1.56 3.87 1.98
N SER A 936 -0.30 3.63 2.34
CA SER A 936 0.18 3.85 3.71
C SER A 936 0.03 5.31 4.15
N ASN A 937 0.40 6.26 3.29
CA ASN A 937 0.27 7.68 3.57
C ASN A 937 -1.20 8.13 3.76
N VAL A 938 -2.12 7.59 2.95
CA VAL A 938 -3.56 7.86 3.08
C VAL A 938 -4.09 7.34 4.42
N LEU A 939 -3.70 6.12 4.81
CA LEU A 939 -4.09 5.55 6.10
C LEU A 939 -3.57 6.39 7.28
N VAL A 940 -2.31 6.83 7.23
CA VAL A 940 -1.73 7.72 8.25
C VAL A 940 -2.53 9.03 8.36
N ALA A 941 -2.98 9.61 7.24
CA ALA A 941 -3.80 10.83 7.24
C ALA A 941 -5.16 10.63 7.93
N PHE A 942 -5.85 9.51 7.69
CA PHE A 942 -7.12 9.19 8.37
C PHE A 942 -6.95 9.07 9.89
N VAL A 943 -5.83 8.53 10.33
CA VAL A 943 -5.57 8.39 11.77
C VAL A 943 -5.22 9.73 12.41
N ALA A 944 -4.51 10.61 11.71
CA ALA A 944 -4.26 11.97 12.18
C ALA A 944 -5.59 12.71 12.48
N ILE A 945 -6.61 12.54 11.64
CA ILE A 945 -7.96 13.08 11.87
C ILE A 945 -8.59 12.45 13.12
N SER A 946 -8.48 11.12 13.26
CA SER A 946 -9.03 10.39 14.42
C SER A 946 -8.39 10.84 15.74
N LEU A 947 -7.08 11.12 15.75
CA LEU A 947 -6.37 11.67 16.90
C LEU A 947 -6.90 13.05 17.32
N VAL A 948 -7.19 13.92 16.36
CA VAL A 948 -7.75 15.26 16.63
C VAL A 948 -9.12 15.13 17.29
N VAL A 949 -9.99 14.26 16.75
CA VAL A 949 -11.32 13.97 17.32
C VAL A 949 -11.19 13.42 18.75
N SER A 950 -10.29 12.46 19.00
CA SER A 950 -10.02 11.94 20.34
C SER A 950 -9.55 13.04 21.31
N SER A 951 -8.68 13.95 20.87
CA SER A 951 -8.19 15.07 21.70
C SER A 951 -9.32 16.03 22.09
N ILE A 952 -10.21 16.38 21.16
CA ILE A 952 -11.38 17.22 21.43
C ILE A 952 -12.31 16.54 22.44
N MET A 953 -12.60 15.26 22.25
CA MET A 953 -13.46 14.49 23.15
C MET A 953 -12.91 14.43 24.58
N ILE A 954 -11.60 14.21 24.74
CA ILE A 954 -10.91 14.28 26.03
C ILE A 954 -11.07 15.67 26.66
N GLY A 955 -10.91 16.74 25.87
CA GLY A 955 -11.09 18.12 26.33
C GLY A 955 -12.49 18.39 26.88
N VAL A 956 -13.53 17.93 26.16
CA VAL A 956 -14.94 18.06 26.57
C VAL A 956 -15.21 17.28 27.86
N ILE A 957 -14.76 16.03 27.95
CA ILE A 957 -14.95 15.19 29.14
C ILE A 957 -14.24 15.81 30.35
N THR A 958 -13.02 16.30 30.16
CA THR A 958 -12.26 16.97 31.23
C THR A 958 -12.97 18.25 31.68
N TYR A 959 -13.56 19.00 30.75
CA TYR A 959 -14.35 20.19 31.07
C TYR A 959 -15.60 19.86 31.91
N ILE A 960 -16.32 18.80 31.56
CA ILE A 960 -17.47 18.32 32.35
C ILE A 960 -17.01 17.90 33.76
N SER A 961 -15.88 17.17 33.87
CA SER A 961 -15.30 16.79 35.17
C SER A 961 -14.98 18.00 36.06
N VAL A 962 -14.50 19.10 35.47
CA VAL A 962 -14.26 20.38 36.17
C VAL A 962 -15.56 21.01 36.66
N LEU A 963 -16.62 21.02 35.83
CA LEU A 963 -17.91 21.61 36.19
C LEU A 963 -18.60 20.87 37.33
N GLU A 964 -18.59 19.54 37.30
CA GLU A 964 -19.17 18.71 38.38
C GLU A 964 -18.48 18.94 39.73
N ARG A 965 -17.20 19.31 39.72
CA ARG A 965 -16.36 19.46 40.92
C ARG A 965 -16.13 20.92 41.33
N ARG A 966 -16.98 21.83 40.85
CA ARG A 966 -16.83 23.26 41.12
C ARG A 966 -16.80 23.59 42.61
N LYS A 967 -17.66 22.94 43.43
CA LYS A 967 -17.70 23.13 44.89
C LYS A 967 -16.41 22.69 45.57
N GLU A 968 -15.82 21.57 45.15
CA GLU A 968 -14.52 21.09 45.66
C GLU A 968 -13.38 22.08 45.35
N ILE A 969 -13.36 22.62 44.12
CA ILE A 969 -12.40 23.66 43.73
C ILE A 969 -12.56 24.89 44.62
N GLY A 970 -13.81 25.30 44.90
CA GLY A 970 -14.12 26.39 45.81
C GLY A 970 -13.56 26.17 47.22
N ILE A 971 -13.73 24.97 47.77
CA ILE A 971 -13.19 24.56 49.09
C ILE A 971 -11.66 24.65 49.11
N LEU A 972 -11.00 24.04 48.12
CA LEU A 972 -9.53 24.05 48.03
C LEU A 972 -8.97 25.48 47.92
N ARG A 973 -9.58 26.32 47.08
CA ARG A 973 -9.20 27.74 46.93
C ARG A 973 -9.40 28.52 48.22
N ALA A 974 -10.47 28.23 48.97
CA ALA A 974 -10.77 28.89 50.23
C ALA A 974 -9.79 28.54 51.36
N ILE A 975 -9.29 27.29 51.39
CA ILE A 975 -8.24 26.83 52.33
C ILE A 975 -6.83 27.33 51.91
N GLY A 976 -6.74 28.07 50.80
CA GLY A 976 -5.49 28.70 50.33
C GLY A 976 -4.72 27.92 49.26
N ALA A 977 -5.36 26.98 48.55
CA ALA A 977 -4.76 26.37 47.37
C ALA A 977 -4.54 27.42 46.28
N SER A 978 -3.34 27.46 45.72
CA SER A 978 -3.03 28.37 44.62
C SER A 978 -3.72 27.96 43.32
N LYS A 979 -3.88 28.91 42.39
CA LYS A 979 -4.38 28.62 41.03
C LYS A 979 -3.53 27.52 40.36
N HIS A 980 -2.22 27.53 40.60
CA HIS A 980 -1.31 26.52 40.09
C HIS A 980 -1.56 25.15 40.72
N ASN A 981 -1.74 25.08 42.05
CA ASN A 981 -2.01 23.82 42.76
C ASN A 981 -3.31 23.18 42.26
N VAL A 982 -4.36 23.98 42.05
CA VAL A 982 -5.64 23.49 41.49
C VAL A 982 -5.44 22.97 40.06
N SER A 983 -4.74 23.73 39.19
CA SER A 983 -4.45 23.28 37.82
C SER A 983 -3.59 22.02 37.78
N GLN A 984 -2.64 21.84 38.70
CA GLN A 984 -1.78 20.65 38.78
C GLN A 984 -2.57 19.37 39.10
N VAL A 985 -3.61 19.45 39.93
CA VAL A 985 -4.47 18.29 40.22
C VAL A 985 -5.20 17.83 38.95
N PHE A 986 -5.78 18.76 38.18
CA PHE A 986 -6.45 18.40 36.92
C PHE A 986 -5.46 17.96 35.83
N ASN A 987 -4.28 18.58 35.73
CA ASN A 987 -3.24 18.14 34.80
C ASN A 987 -2.68 16.76 35.16
N ALA A 988 -2.63 16.42 36.44
CA ALA A 988 -2.26 15.08 36.89
C ALA A 988 -3.37 14.05 36.57
N GLU A 989 -4.63 14.45 36.61
CA GLU A 989 -5.76 13.61 36.19
C GLU A 989 -5.68 13.28 34.69
N THR A 990 -5.42 14.28 33.85
CA THR A 990 -5.29 14.10 32.40
C THR A 990 -4.03 13.30 32.04
N PHE A 991 -2.94 13.47 32.77
CA PHE A 991 -1.74 12.62 32.62
C PHE A 991 -2.04 11.14 32.89
N ILE A 992 -2.71 10.82 34.01
CA ILE A 992 -3.05 9.43 34.36
C ILE A 992 -3.99 8.83 33.30
N ILE A 993 -5.02 9.58 32.88
CA ILE A 993 -5.93 9.15 31.82
C ILE A 993 -5.15 8.86 30.53
N GLY A 994 -4.24 9.76 30.13
CA GLY A 994 -3.46 9.60 28.90
C GLY A 994 -2.55 8.38 28.92
N LEU A 995 -1.89 8.13 30.06
CA LEU A 995 -1.08 6.93 30.26
C LEU A 995 -1.93 5.66 30.17
N CYS A 996 -3.09 5.64 30.85
CA CYS A 996 -4.02 4.51 30.78
C CYS A 996 -4.57 4.29 29.37
N SER A 997 -4.94 5.35 28.64
CA SER A 997 -5.40 5.28 27.25
C SER A 997 -4.33 4.72 26.33
N GLY A 998 -3.07 5.17 26.48
CA GLY A 998 -1.95 4.70 25.67
C GLY A 998 -1.65 3.22 25.90
N VAL A 999 -1.52 2.80 27.17
CA VAL A 999 -1.28 1.40 27.52
C VAL A 999 -2.43 0.51 27.05
N MET A 1000 -3.68 0.94 27.29
CA MET A 1000 -4.85 0.20 26.85
C MET A 1000 -4.93 0.10 25.33
N GLY A 1001 -4.59 1.17 24.61
CA GLY A 1001 -4.57 1.16 23.14
C GLY A 1001 -3.55 0.17 22.58
N VAL A 1002 -2.34 0.11 23.14
CA VAL A 1002 -1.32 -0.87 22.76
C VAL A 1002 -1.77 -2.30 23.08
N VAL A 1003 -2.29 -2.54 24.29
CA VAL A 1003 -2.76 -3.89 24.68
C VAL A 1003 -3.92 -4.36 23.80
N LEU A 1004 -4.90 -3.49 23.54
CA LEU A 1004 -6.02 -3.81 22.65
C LEU A 1004 -5.56 -4.03 21.20
N CYS A 1005 -4.58 -3.24 20.72
CA CYS A 1005 -3.97 -3.48 19.41
C CYS A 1005 -3.33 -4.87 19.35
N LEU A 1006 -2.49 -5.24 20.31
CA LEU A 1006 -1.86 -6.58 20.35
C LEU A 1006 -2.90 -7.71 20.39
N LEU A 1007 -4.01 -7.52 21.09
CA LEU A 1007 -5.12 -8.47 21.09
C LEU A 1007 -5.84 -8.54 19.73
N LEU A 1008 -6.02 -7.40 19.05
CA LEU A 1008 -6.64 -7.34 17.72
C LEU A 1008 -5.73 -7.88 16.62
N LEU A 1009 -4.42 -7.84 16.79
CA LEU A 1009 -3.47 -8.44 15.84
C LEU A 1009 -3.59 -9.96 15.76
N ILE A 1010 -4.11 -10.64 16.79
CA ILE A 1010 -4.32 -12.10 16.75
C ILE A 1010 -5.35 -12.48 15.67
N PRO A 1011 -6.63 -12.06 15.77
CA PRO A 1011 -7.60 -12.32 14.70
C PRO A 1011 -7.27 -11.54 13.42
N GLY A 1012 -6.59 -10.40 13.52
CA GLY A 1012 -6.13 -9.62 12.36
C GLY A 1012 -5.16 -10.41 11.49
N ASN A 1013 -4.13 -11.02 12.08
CA ASN A 1013 -3.19 -11.87 11.35
C ASN A 1013 -3.86 -13.14 10.81
N MET A 1014 -4.78 -13.75 11.56
CA MET A 1014 -5.58 -14.87 11.03
C MET A 1014 -6.36 -14.49 9.78
N LEU A 1015 -6.97 -13.29 9.77
CA LEU A 1015 -7.68 -12.78 8.60
C LEU A 1015 -6.72 -12.47 7.45
N ILE A 1016 -5.57 -11.87 7.73
CA ILE A 1016 -4.54 -11.60 6.72
C ILE A 1016 -4.11 -12.90 6.06
N HIS A 1017 -3.76 -13.94 6.82
CA HIS A 1017 -3.40 -15.25 6.25
C HIS A 1017 -4.54 -15.90 5.46
N HIS A 1018 -5.80 -15.71 5.87
CA HIS A 1018 -6.94 -16.25 5.12
C HIS A 1018 -7.18 -15.54 3.79
N ILE A 1019 -7.00 -14.22 3.74
CA ILE A 1019 -7.18 -13.42 2.51
C ILE A 1019 -5.97 -13.52 1.59
N ALA A 1020 -4.76 -13.54 2.16
CA ALA A 1020 -3.51 -13.52 1.42
C ALA A 1020 -3.05 -14.90 0.93
N GLY A 1021 -3.68 -16.00 1.36
CA GLY A 1021 -3.30 -17.36 0.94
C GLY A 1021 -1.92 -17.76 1.47
N ASP A 1022 -1.08 -18.36 0.61
CA ASP A 1022 0.29 -18.82 0.95
C ASP A 1022 1.29 -17.68 1.23
N VAL A 1023 0.84 -16.43 1.19
CA VAL A 1023 1.70 -15.27 1.42
C VAL A 1023 1.91 -15.00 2.91
N ASN A 1024 3.16 -15.12 3.38
CA ASN A 1024 3.55 -14.94 4.79
C ASN A 1024 3.63 -13.46 5.24
N VAL A 1025 2.54 -12.69 5.12
CA VAL A 1025 2.47 -11.34 5.70
C VAL A 1025 2.03 -11.40 7.16
N VAL A 1026 2.88 -10.95 8.08
CA VAL A 1026 2.57 -10.91 9.53
C VAL A 1026 2.61 -9.48 10.05
N ALA A 1027 1.44 -8.93 10.40
CA ALA A 1027 1.35 -7.63 11.02
C ALA A 1027 1.85 -7.71 12.48
N SER A 1028 2.84 -6.87 12.81
CA SER A 1028 3.44 -6.85 14.14
C SER A 1028 3.81 -5.44 14.55
N LEU A 1029 3.43 -5.06 15.77
CA LEU A 1029 3.73 -3.75 16.34
C LEU A 1029 5.17 -3.73 16.87
N PRO A 1030 6.07 -2.87 16.34
CA PRO A 1030 7.42 -2.73 16.88
C PRO A 1030 7.38 -2.25 18.34
N PRO A 1031 8.19 -2.82 19.25
CA PRO A 1031 8.21 -2.41 20.66
C PRO A 1031 8.54 -0.92 20.86
N GLN A 1032 9.40 -0.37 20.01
CA GLN A 1032 9.76 1.06 20.01
C GLN A 1032 8.56 1.93 19.64
N ALA A 1033 7.81 1.55 18.59
CA ALA A 1033 6.60 2.26 18.18
C ALA A 1033 5.52 2.22 19.28
N ALA A 1034 5.34 1.08 19.95
CA ALA A 1034 4.42 0.95 21.08
C ALA A 1034 4.75 1.96 22.21
N LEU A 1035 6.02 2.13 22.55
CA LEU A 1035 6.45 3.08 23.58
C LEU A 1035 6.20 4.52 23.15
N ILE A 1036 6.52 4.86 21.89
CA ILE A 1036 6.27 6.19 21.32
C ILE A 1036 4.78 6.52 21.34
N LEU A 1037 3.91 5.55 21.01
CA LEU A 1037 2.46 5.73 21.04
C LEU A 1037 1.91 6.01 22.44
N ILE A 1038 2.44 5.36 23.47
CA ILE A 1038 2.04 5.63 24.88
C ILE A 1038 2.43 7.07 25.27
N VAL A 1039 3.63 7.51 24.90
CA VAL A 1039 4.10 8.87 25.17
C VAL A 1039 3.24 9.89 24.41
N LEU A 1040 2.96 9.64 23.13
CA LEU A 1040 2.12 10.49 22.28
C LEU A 1040 0.71 10.61 22.85
N ALA A 1041 0.08 9.49 23.25
CA ALA A 1041 -1.24 9.48 23.88
C ALA A 1041 -1.29 10.35 25.13
N THR A 1042 -0.25 10.24 25.97
CA THR A 1042 -0.12 11.02 27.20
C THR A 1042 -0.01 12.51 26.91
N LEU A 1043 0.83 12.90 25.93
CA LEU A 1043 1.01 14.29 25.53
C LEU A 1043 -0.26 14.90 24.94
N LEU A 1044 -0.94 14.20 24.03
CA LEU A 1044 -2.19 14.66 23.43
C LEU A 1044 -3.30 14.84 24.46
N THR A 1045 -3.43 13.89 25.40
CA THR A 1045 -4.42 13.97 26.49
C THR A 1045 -4.12 15.15 27.41
N MET A 1046 -2.84 15.38 27.73
CA MET A 1046 -2.43 16.55 28.51
C MET A 1046 -2.77 17.85 27.79
N LEU A 1047 -2.46 17.96 26.49
CA LEU A 1047 -2.76 19.15 25.67
C LEU A 1047 -4.26 19.47 25.66
N GLY A 1048 -5.12 18.46 25.43
CA GLY A 1048 -6.57 18.63 25.48
C GLY A 1048 -7.08 19.03 26.88
N GLY A 1049 -6.40 18.59 27.94
CA GLY A 1049 -6.73 18.90 29.33
C GLY A 1049 -6.29 20.28 29.84
N LEU A 1050 -5.34 20.94 29.18
CA LEU A 1050 -4.76 22.21 29.65
C LEU A 1050 -5.79 23.35 29.74
N ILE A 1051 -6.70 23.45 28.77
CA ILE A 1051 -7.71 24.52 28.72
C ILE A 1051 -8.72 24.36 29.88
N PRO A 1052 -9.37 23.20 30.07
CA PRO A 1052 -10.24 22.95 31.22
C PRO A 1052 -9.53 23.16 32.57
N ALA A 1053 -8.31 22.66 32.74
CA ALA A 1053 -7.56 22.80 33.98
C ALA A 1053 -7.26 24.27 34.33
N ARG A 1054 -6.93 25.10 33.32
CA ARG A 1054 -6.76 26.54 33.49
C ARG A 1054 -8.07 27.25 33.82
N SER A 1055 -9.19 26.83 33.22
CA SER A 1055 -10.52 27.37 33.53
C SER A 1055 -10.91 27.06 34.99
N ALA A 1056 -10.72 25.81 35.43
CA ALA A 1056 -10.94 25.36 36.79
C ALA A 1056 -10.23 26.26 37.82
N ALA A 1057 -8.93 26.49 37.60
CA ALA A 1057 -8.08 27.30 38.46
C ALA A 1057 -8.51 28.77 38.60
N LYS A 1058 -9.20 29.33 37.60
CA LYS A 1058 -9.67 30.73 37.61
C LYS A 1058 -11.02 30.94 38.29
N SER A 1059 -11.67 29.87 38.76
CA SER A 1059 -12.97 29.96 39.43
C SER A 1059 -12.89 30.77 40.73
N ASN A 1060 -13.83 31.71 40.90
CA ASN A 1060 -13.95 32.49 42.14
C ASN A 1060 -14.50 31.59 43.27
N PRO A 1061 -13.81 31.47 44.42
CA PRO A 1061 -14.20 30.57 45.51
C PRO A 1061 -15.59 30.89 46.08
N VAL A 1062 -15.97 32.17 46.20
CA VAL A 1062 -17.28 32.56 46.73
C VAL A 1062 -18.40 32.14 45.78
N LYS A 1063 -18.21 32.32 44.47
CA LYS A 1063 -19.20 31.86 43.47
C LYS A 1063 -19.30 30.33 43.46
N ALA A 1064 -18.18 29.64 43.57
CA ALA A 1064 -18.12 28.17 43.58
C ALA A 1064 -18.73 27.53 44.83
N LEU A 1065 -18.68 28.21 45.98
CA LEU A 1065 -19.28 27.76 47.24
C LEU A 1065 -20.77 28.10 47.36
N ARG A 1066 -21.26 29.08 46.59
CA ARG A 1066 -22.68 29.50 46.55
C ARG A 1066 -23.49 28.81 45.45
N SER A 1067 -22.85 28.21 44.45
CA SER A 1067 -23.56 27.51 43.38
C SER A 1067 -24.08 26.16 43.85
N GLU A 1068 -25.39 26.08 44.05
CA GLU A 1068 -26.21 24.87 43.86
C GLU A 1068 -27.18 25.13 42.71
#